data_AF-A0A2A2QKM5-F1
#
_entry.id   AF-A0A2A2QKM5-F1
#
_cell.length_a   1.000
_cell.length_b   1.000
_cell.length_c   1.000
_cell.angle_alpha   90.00
_cell.angle_beta   90.00
_cell.angle_gamma   90.00
#
_symmetry.space_group_name_H-M   'P 1'
#
loop_
_entity.id
_entity.type
_entity.pdbx_description
1 polymer ?
#
loop_
_entity_poly.entity_id
_entity_poly.type
_entity_poly.pdbx_seq_one_letter_code
_entity_poly.pdbx_strand_id
1 'polypeptide(L)'
;MRHSLFTIAVLLSCAVAHAQFEARHVHPVALTPDGTHLLAVNSPDAALSVFDVTNPARPAPMLVAEIAVGLEPVSVKARTPDEFWVVNELSDSVSIVSLSGRRVIDTLSVPDEPADVTFAAGKAFVTCSRNNLIRVFDATTRQPLGSIPLTGLYPRALTASADGSRLYAAFLLSGNGTTILPRNVAPAQPAPSNNSLPNPPRTALIVPATDPRIGFTVLDHDVVEIDTANLAILRYLGGTGTHPFDLAIHPQSGDLWIANSESINLTRFEPELRGDFARHRLTRVPLSGTPSPQIHDLNPGINHAILPNEPAKAIALAQPTALAITPDGNRAWVAAFNSDRLAEIDTATGAVLHRIDVRVNGSNSTAMRGPRGLVLSPDGSRLHVLNKLSNSITTVSTASRAILSEIPAGSLDPTPPVVQAGRGFLFDARLSGNGTVSCATCHLDADRDGLAWDLGDPGGSMVTIQGANLSVHNLTLRNRNLHPMKGPMTTQTLRGMASNIAGVTQPPAAVVPKFHWRGDKPSIQSFNSTFPNLMGGSQLSAADMNALAAYLTSIPHHPNPNRNPDRSLPTSFNGANASTGRDLFNNHLESHCVVCHPLPAGTDHNLDLRREVDGTQDMKTPPLRLVYQRAGIYDPTPGGVSLSGFGLGSDGTDHEMPRVHFYQLDALEDGPQLDNLTAFLLCFDTGTAPAVGRSVTVDNLSRNSALALAEITLLEGQVAANNCDLVVRGRIGGLGRRFRYVAPNYQSDRSSEAPLSRTALLDLLAAGDSLTFLGVPPGSGTRLGGDRDGDGIRDSDEALPWTLLQPAPGQLTFQWPAGMDDWFPQTTSSPADGWTPWTTPPRTNGASLQLDWPTGTADRRFFRLHRTW
;
A
#
# COMPACT_ATOMS: atom_id res chain seq x y z
N MET A 1 6.46 -57.04 11.84
CA MET A 1 7.50 -56.07 12.25
C MET A 1 7.99 -55.34 11.02
N ARG A 2 8.28 -54.04 11.19
CA ARG A 2 8.79 -53.05 10.22
C ARG A 2 7.75 -52.40 9.29
N HIS A 3 7.06 -51.41 9.86
CA HIS A 3 6.61 -50.22 9.14
C HIS A 3 7.82 -49.36 8.79
N SER A 4 7.93 -48.91 7.54
CA SER A 4 8.90 -47.90 7.12
C SER A 4 8.21 -46.53 7.09
N LEU A 5 8.67 -45.66 7.98
CA LEU A 5 8.35 -44.25 8.06
C LEU A 5 8.90 -43.52 6.83
N PHE A 6 8.01 -42.94 6.03
CA PHE A 6 8.35 -41.81 5.16
C PHE A 6 8.27 -40.54 6.02
N THR A 7 9.40 -40.12 6.56
CA THR A 7 9.54 -38.79 7.15
C THR A 7 9.74 -37.80 6.02
N ILE A 8 8.70 -37.04 5.67
CA ILE A 8 8.82 -35.86 4.81
C ILE A 8 9.57 -34.82 5.63
N ALA A 9 10.88 -34.74 5.46
CA ALA A 9 11.66 -33.58 5.86
C ALA A 9 11.42 -32.49 4.81
N VAL A 10 10.41 -31.65 5.04
CA VAL A 10 10.32 -30.34 4.37
C VAL A 10 11.50 -29.52 4.90
N LEU A 11 12.58 -29.47 4.12
CA LEU A 11 13.59 -28.43 4.26
C LEU A 11 12.91 -27.09 3.99
N LEU A 12 12.53 -26.40 5.05
CA LEU A 12 12.22 -24.98 5.05
C LEU A 12 13.52 -24.21 4.76
N SER A 13 13.89 -24.13 3.50
CA SER A 13 14.66 -23.03 2.94
C SER A 13 13.82 -22.34 1.86
N CYS A 14 12.64 -21.85 2.23
CA CYS A 14 12.02 -20.79 1.44
C CYS A 14 12.78 -19.51 1.75
N ALA A 15 13.88 -19.27 1.01
CA ALA A 15 14.22 -17.90 0.70
C ALA A 15 12.95 -17.30 0.08
N VAL A 16 12.36 -16.30 0.73
CA VAL A 16 11.23 -15.57 0.14
C VAL A 16 11.81 -14.88 -1.11
N ALA A 17 11.65 -15.50 -2.28
CA ALA A 17 12.30 -15.08 -3.51
C ALA A 17 11.82 -13.71 -4.02
N HIS A 18 10.74 -13.17 -3.44
CA HIS A 18 10.20 -11.86 -3.77
C HIS A 18 9.49 -11.23 -2.56
N ALA A 19 10.01 -10.09 -2.09
CA ALA A 19 9.38 -9.31 -1.04
C ALA A 19 8.27 -8.43 -1.63
N GLN A 20 7.06 -8.51 -1.06
CA GLN A 20 5.93 -7.65 -1.41
C GLN A 20 5.59 -6.75 -0.22
N PHE A 21 5.43 -5.45 -0.48
CA PHE A 21 5.17 -4.44 0.54
C PHE A 21 3.70 -4.00 0.56
N GLU A 22 2.80 -4.78 -0.03
CA GLU A 22 1.35 -4.51 0.00
C GLU A 22 1.02 -3.06 -0.43
N ALA A 23 1.36 -2.71 -1.68
CA ALA A 23 1.16 -1.40 -2.30
C ALA A 23 -0.17 -0.72 -1.92
N ARG A 24 -0.11 0.58 -1.63
CA ARG A 24 -1.28 1.39 -1.29
C ARG A 24 -1.81 2.13 -2.52
N HIS A 25 -2.46 1.41 -3.44
CA HIS A 25 -3.11 1.96 -4.65
C HIS A 25 -4.07 3.12 -4.38
N VAL A 26 -3.99 4.17 -5.20
CA VAL A 26 -4.86 5.36 -5.17
C VAL A 26 -5.63 5.49 -6.48
N HIS A 27 -4.96 5.95 -7.53
CA HIS A 27 -5.44 5.98 -8.91
C HIS A 27 -4.61 5.01 -9.75
N PRO A 28 -4.70 3.68 -9.52
CA PRO A 28 -3.81 2.70 -10.14
C PRO A 28 -4.13 2.48 -11.63
N VAL A 29 -5.19 3.09 -12.16
CA VAL A 29 -5.63 2.97 -13.53
C VAL A 29 -6.04 4.33 -14.09
N ALA A 30 -5.71 4.60 -15.35
CA ALA A 30 -6.08 5.84 -16.04
C ALA A 30 -6.26 5.62 -17.54
N LEU A 31 -7.01 6.50 -18.21
CA LEU A 31 -7.01 6.58 -19.66
C LEU A 31 -6.07 7.69 -20.14
N THR A 32 -5.50 7.49 -21.31
CA THR A 32 -4.83 8.54 -22.07
C THR A 32 -5.82 9.62 -22.51
N PRO A 33 -5.39 10.89 -22.69
CA PRO A 33 -6.30 11.98 -23.01
C PRO A 33 -7.04 11.83 -24.34
N ASP A 34 -6.49 11.06 -25.29
CA ASP A 34 -7.15 10.73 -26.57
C ASP A 34 -8.09 9.53 -26.47
N GLY A 35 -8.18 8.89 -25.30
CA GLY A 35 -9.05 7.75 -25.02
C GLY A 35 -8.62 6.44 -25.68
N THR A 36 -7.41 6.35 -26.23
CA THR A 36 -6.98 5.20 -27.03
C THR A 36 -6.32 4.10 -26.21
N HIS A 37 -5.69 4.47 -25.09
CA HIS A 37 -4.97 3.55 -24.21
C HIS A 37 -5.43 3.64 -22.76
N LEU A 38 -5.58 2.47 -22.15
CA LEU A 38 -5.76 2.24 -20.72
C LEU A 38 -4.40 1.93 -20.08
N LEU A 39 -4.06 2.67 -19.04
CA LEU A 39 -2.84 2.56 -18.26
C LEU A 39 -3.17 1.88 -16.93
N ALA A 40 -2.40 0.88 -16.53
CA ALA A 40 -2.60 0.14 -15.28
C ALA A 40 -1.26 -0.13 -14.59
N VAL A 41 -1.14 0.19 -13.32
CA VAL A 41 0.05 -0.18 -12.54
C VAL A 41 -0.02 -1.67 -12.19
N ASN A 42 1.06 -2.40 -12.47
CA ASN A 42 1.28 -3.77 -12.04
C ASN A 42 2.31 -3.76 -10.91
N SER A 43 1.83 -3.55 -9.68
CA SER A 43 2.73 -3.35 -8.52
C SER A 43 3.62 -4.54 -8.21
N PRO A 44 3.13 -5.79 -8.23
CA PRO A 44 3.98 -6.96 -8.02
C PRO A 44 5.17 -7.03 -9.00
N ASP A 45 4.97 -6.60 -10.25
CA ASP A 45 6.03 -6.64 -11.26
C ASP A 45 6.86 -5.35 -11.38
N ALA A 46 6.54 -4.31 -10.61
CA ALA A 46 7.17 -2.99 -10.74
C ALA A 46 7.15 -2.49 -12.20
N ALA A 47 5.96 -2.55 -12.81
CA ALA A 47 5.73 -2.22 -14.21
C ALA A 47 4.45 -1.38 -14.40
N LEU A 48 4.44 -0.59 -15.47
CA LEU A 48 3.25 0.01 -16.05
C LEU A 48 2.80 -0.83 -17.25
N SER A 49 1.57 -1.35 -17.20
CA SER A 49 0.92 -2.02 -18.32
C SER A 49 0.08 -1.02 -19.12
N VAL A 50 0.16 -1.11 -20.44
CA VAL A 50 -0.55 -0.24 -21.39
C VAL A 50 -1.40 -1.12 -22.29
N PHE A 51 -2.70 -0.84 -22.33
CA PHE A 51 -3.67 -1.59 -23.12
C PHE A 51 -4.31 -0.71 -24.19
N ASP A 52 -4.43 -1.22 -25.42
CA ASP A 52 -5.29 -0.63 -26.44
C ASP A 52 -6.77 -0.89 -26.10
N VAL A 53 -7.58 0.16 -26.19
CA VAL A 53 -9.04 0.14 -25.95
C VAL A 53 -9.83 0.74 -27.13
N THR A 54 -9.21 0.87 -28.29
CA THR A 54 -9.78 1.58 -29.45
C THR A 54 -10.90 0.81 -30.16
N ASN A 55 -10.96 -0.52 -29.99
CA ASN A 55 -11.98 -1.35 -30.61
C ASN A 55 -13.19 -1.57 -29.69
N PRO A 56 -14.32 -0.86 -29.89
CA PRO A 56 -15.50 -1.00 -29.03
C PRO A 56 -16.22 -2.34 -29.19
N ALA A 57 -15.92 -3.13 -30.23
CA ALA A 57 -16.47 -4.48 -30.38
C ALA A 57 -15.69 -5.52 -29.56
N ARG A 58 -14.48 -5.19 -29.08
CA ARG A 58 -13.64 -6.08 -28.28
C ARG A 58 -13.96 -5.91 -26.79
N PRO A 59 -14.45 -6.93 -26.07
CA PRO A 59 -14.76 -6.81 -24.64
C PRO A 59 -13.54 -6.51 -23.77
N ALA A 60 -12.43 -7.20 -24.03
CA ALA A 60 -11.20 -7.15 -23.24
C ALA A 60 -10.15 -6.17 -23.81
N PRO A 61 -9.61 -5.22 -23.02
CA PRO A 61 -8.45 -4.42 -23.41
C PRO A 61 -7.29 -5.29 -23.91
N MET A 62 -6.53 -4.82 -24.89
CA MET A 62 -5.40 -5.57 -25.45
C MET A 62 -4.08 -5.04 -24.89
N LEU A 63 -3.31 -5.86 -24.17
CA LEU A 63 -1.99 -5.46 -23.70
C LEU A 63 -1.06 -5.19 -24.90
N VAL A 64 -0.47 -4.00 -24.95
CA VAL A 64 0.41 -3.55 -26.06
C VAL A 64 1.80 -3.09 -25.59
N ALA A 65 1.96 -2.77 -24.31
CA ALA A 65 3.27 -2.51 -23.71
C ALA A 65 3.28 -2.81 -22.21
N GLU A 66 4.43 -3.24 -21.70
CA GLU A 66 4.77 -3.29 -20.28
C GLU A 66 6.10 -2.58 -20.09
N ILE A 67 6.12 -1.56 -19.24
CA ILE A 67 7.27 -0.68 -19.07
C ILE A 67 7.71 -0.73 -17.61
N ALA A 68 8.95 -1.18 -17.37
CA ALA A 68 9.52 -1.27 -16.03
C ALA A 68 9.63 0.13 -15.37
N VAL A 69 9.08 0.27 -14.16
CA VAL A 69 9.07 1.51 -13.33
C VAL A 69 9.64 1.21 -11.94
N GLY A 70 9.57 2.15 -11.00
CA GLY A 70 9.99 1.91 -9.61
C GLY A 70 9.17 0.82 -8.91
N LEU A 71 9.61 0.44 -7.71
CA LEU A 71 8.92 -0.54 -6.85
C LEU A 71 7.62 0.03 -6.25
N GLU A 72 6.64 -0.86 -6.10
CA GLU A 72 5.29 -0.55 -5.58
C GLU A 72 4.65 0.67 -6.29
N PRO A 73 4.47 0.64 -7.64
CA PRO A 73 3.71 1.67 -8.34
C PRO A 73 2.26 1.66 -7.86
N VAL A 74 1.73 2.81 -7.46
CA VAL A 74 0.40 2.95 -6.81
C VAL A 74 -0.57 3.88 -7.53
N SER A 75 -0.05 4.75 -8.40
CA SER A 75 -0.84 5.68 -9.20
C SER A 75 -0.21 5.91 -10.56
N VAL A 76 -1.05 6.16 -11.57
CA VAL A 76 -0.62 6.62 -12.90
C VAL A 76 -1.55 7.72 -13.41
N LYS A 77 -0.96 8.77 -13.99
CA LYS A 77 -1.70 9.75 -14.81
C LYS A 77 -0.99 10.00 -16.13
N ALA A 78 -1.76 10.16 -17.19
CA ALA A 78 -1.27 10.59 -18.48
C ALA A 78 -1.22 12.13 -18.55
N ARG A 79 -0.05 12.69 -18.86
CA ARG A 79 0.09 14.12 -19.18
C ARG A 79 -0.31 14.39 -20.63
N THR A 80 0.07 13.48 -21.51
CA THR A 80 -0.23 13.48 -22.95
C THR A 80 -0.53 12.05 -23.40
N PRO A 81 -0.95 11.82 -24.65
CA PRO A 81 -1.05 10.45 -25.19
C PRO A 81 0.24 9.64 -25.16
N ASP A 82 1.42 10.30 -25.09
CA ASP A 82 2.73 9.62 -25.07
C ASP A 82 3.39 9.61 -23.68
N GLU A 83 3.19 10.65 -22.87
CA GLU A 83 3.91 10.84 -21.60
C GLU A 83 3.04 10.56 -20.38
N PHE A 84 3.47 9.61 -19.55
CA PHE A 84 2.78 9.18 -18.33
C PHE A 84 3.67 9.35 -17.10
N TRP A 85 3.06 9.69 -15.97
CA TRP A 85 3.74 9.82 -14.68
C TRP A 85 3.23 8.71 -13.76
N VAL A 86 4.13 7.84 -13.33
CA VAL A 86 3.83 6.69 -12.46
C VAL A 86 4.46 6.90 -11.09
N VAL A 87 3.64 6.94 -10.05
CA VAL A 87 4.09 7.16 -8.67
C VAL A 87 4.47 5.83 -8.04
N ASN A 88 5.70 5.72 -7.56
CA ASN A 88 6.30 4.51 -6.98
C ASN A 88 6.46 4.69 -5.47
N GLU A 89 5.54 4.14 -4.69
CA GLU A 89 5.42 4.39 -3.25
C GLU A 89 6.68 3.98 -2.48
N LEU A 90 7.23 2.80 -2.76
CA LEU A 90 8.41 2.29 -2.05
C LEU A 90 9.71 2.92 -2.56
N SER A 91 9.70 3.44 -3.78
CA SER A 91 10.90 3.98 -4.43
C SER A 91 11.07 5.48 -4.26
N ASP A 92 10.18 6.13 -3.50
CA ASP A 92 10.17 7.57 -3.26
C ASP A 92 10.40 8.37 -4.55
N SER A 93 9.73 7.94 -5.62
CA SER A 93 9.98 8.47 -6.96
C SER A 93 8.74 8.47 -7.85
N VAL A 94 8.82 9.27 -8.90
CA VAL A 94 7.89 9.26 -10.02
C VAL A 94 8.63 8.89 -11.29
N SER A 95 8.25 7.79 -11.93
CA SER A 95 8.76 7.39 -13.23
C SER A 95 8.03 8.14 -14.34
N ILE A 96 8.78 8.84 -15.18
CA ILE A 96 8.26 9.52 -16.37
C ILE A 96 8.44 8.60 -17.55
N VAL A 97 7.33 8.18 -18.15
CA VAL A 97 7.29 7.14 -19.18
C VAL A 97 6.94 7.76 -20.52
N SER A 98 7.63 7.37 -21.58
CA SER A 98 7.21 7.59 -22.97
C SER A 98 6.67 6.28 -23.55
N LEU A 99 5.48 6.32 -24.14
CA LEU A 99 4.85 5.17 -24.79
C LEU A 99 5.50 4.85 -26.14
N SER A 100 5.77 5.86 -26.98
CA SER A 100 6.42 5.68 -28.28
C SER A 100 7.84 5.13 -28.11
N GLY A 101 8.56 5.61 -27.10
CA GLY A 101 9.86 5.11 -26.69
C GLY A 101 9.81 3.82 -25.85
N ARG A 102 8.64 3.47 -25.30
CA ARG A 102 8.38 2.36 -24.36
C ARG A 102 9.44 2.23 -23.27
N ARG A 103 9.75 3.35 -22.65
CA ARG A 103 10.84 3.46 -21.67
C ARG A 103 10.53 4.53 -20.65
N VAL A 104 11.14 4.41 -19.48
CA VAL A 104 11.27 5.51 -18.53
C VAL A 104 12.31 6.49 -19.09
N ILE A 105 11.89 7.73 -19.31
CA ILE A 105 12.75 8.81 -19.84
C ILE A 105 13.34 9.69 -18.74
N ASP A 106 12.77 9.64 -17.54
CA ASP A 106 13.24 10.36 -16.37
C ASP A 106 12.66 9.73 -15.09
N THR A 107 13.36 9.88 -13.96
CA THR A 107 12.86 9.46 -12.64
C THR A 107 13.03 10.62 -11.67
N LEU A 108 11.91 11.16 -11.20
CA LEU A 108 11.89 12.28 -10.27
C LEU A 108 11.92 11.76 -8.84
N SER A 109 12.93 12.13 -8.06
CA SER A 109 12.93 11.87 -6.61
C SER A 109 11.92 12.77 -5.91
N VAL A 110 11.15 12.19 -5.00
CA VAL A 110 10.18 12.88 -4.16
C VAL A 110 10.36 12.46 -2.70
N PRO A 111 9.82 13.21 -1.73
CA PRO A 111 9.78 12.76 -0.34
C PRO A 111 9.00 11.45 -0.14
N ASP A 112 9.17 10.86 1.04
CA ASP A 112 8.85 9.47 1.38
C ASP A 112 7.36 9.12 1.24
N GLU A 113 7.13 7.89 0.74
CA GLU A 113 5.82 7.29 0.48
C GLU A 113 4.92 8.18 -0.40
N PRO A 114 5.33 8.51 -1.64
CA PRO A 114 4.48 9.24 -2.56
C PRO A 114 3.27 8.38 -2.97
N ALA A 115 2.09 9.00 -3.06
CA ALA A 115 0.83 8.26 -3.19
C ALA A 115 0.09 8.52 -4.50
N ASP A 116 0.05 9.77 -4.97
CA ASP A 116 -0.73 10.14 -6.15
C ASP A 116 -0.10 11.31 -6.90
N VAL A 117 -0.49 11.48 -8.16
CA VAL A 117 -0.10 12.60 -9.01
C VAL A 117 -1.32 13.18 -9.73
N THR A 118 -1.38 14.50 -9.88
CA THR A 118 -2.38 15.18 -10.70
C THR A 118 -1.78 16.41 -11.38
N PHE A 119 -2.28 16.71 -12.59
CA PHE A 119 -1.87 17.90 -13.35
C PHE A 119 -2.90 19.02 -13.22
N ALA A 120 -2.44 20.24 -12.96
CA ALA A 120 -3.28 21.43 -12.96
C ALA A 120 -2.43 22.69 -13.22
N ALA A 121 -2.98 23.65 -13.98
CA ALA A 121 -2.32 24.93 -14.29
C ALA A 121 -0.84 24.80 -14.74
N GLY A 122 -0.56 23.83 -15.63
CA GLY A 122 0.78 23.57 -16.17
C GLY A 122 1.76 22.89 -15.21
N LYS A 123 1.31 22.48 -14.02
CA LYS A 123 2.12 21.85 -12.97
C LYS A 123 1.68 20.42 -12.71
N ALA A 124 2.57 19.63 -12.15
CA ALA A 124 2.29 18.32 -11.58
C ALA A 124 2.43 18.40 -10.06
N PHE A 125 1.43 17.87 -9.36
CA PHE A 125 1.35 17.83 -7.90
C PHE A 125 1.44 16.38 -7.47
N VAL A 126 2.36 16.07 -6.56
CA VAL A 126 2.58 14.70 -6.05
C VAL A 126 2.40 14.72 -4.53
N THR A 127 1.47 13.93 -4.01
CA THR A 127 1.32 13.75 -2.55
C THR A 127 2.46 12.91 -2.00
N CYS A 128 3.09 13.36 -0.92
CA CYS A 128 4.10 12.63 -0.17
C CYS A 128 3.56 12.35 1.23
N SER A 129 3.08 11.12 1.43
CA SER A 129 2.21 10.77 2.55
C SER A 129 2.94 10.88 3.88
N ARG A 130 4.19 10.43 3.95
CA ARG A 130 4.94 10.41 5.21
C ARG A 130 5.34 11.81 5.66
N ASN A 131 5.69 12.68 4.71
CA ASN A 131 6.15 14.04 4.99
C ASN A 131 5.02 15.05 5.14
N ASN A 132 3.75 14.62 4.98
CA ASN A 132 2.57 15.48 5.02
C ASN A 132 2.72 16.71 4.12
N LEU A 133 3.08 16.50 2.86
CA LEU A 133 3.27 17.60 1.90
C LEU A 133 2.84 17.20 0.48
N ILE A 134 2.74 18.20 -0.38
CA ILE A 134 2.65 18.03 -1.83
C ILE A 134 3.92 18.57 -2.47
N ARG A 135 4.62 17.73 -3.24
CA ARG A 135 5.75 18.13 -4.09
C ARG A 135 5.22 18.66 -5.42
N VAL A 136 5.76 19.77 -5.91
CA VAL A 136 5.29 20.43 -7.13
C VAL A 136 6.39 20.49 -8.17
N PHE A 137 6.06 20.12 -9.41
CA PHE A 137 6.92 20.20 -10.57
C PHE A 137 6.26 20.99 -11.69
N ASP A 138 7.06 21.61 -12.55
CA ASP A 138 6.58 22.06 -13.85
C ASP A 138 6.27 20.81 -14.70
N ALA A 139 5.07 20.73 -15.27
CA ALA A 139 4.63 19.51 -15.92
C ALA A 139 5.38 19.22 -17.23
N THR A 140 6.00 20.23 -17.85
CA THR A 140 6.67 20.08 -19.15
C THR A 140 8.17 19.89 -19.00
N THR A 141 8.80 20.75 -18.20
CA THR A 141 10.26 20.75 -17.95
C THR A 141 10.68 19.81 -16.83
N ARG A 142 9.71 19.32 -16.03
CA ARG A 142 9.90 18.42 -14.88
C ARG A 142 10.76 19.01 -13.77
N GLN A 143 11.04 20.31 -13.83
CA GLN A 143 11.81 21.00 -12.82
C GLN A 143 10.99 21.16 -11.53
N PRO A 144 11.62 20.98 -10.36
CA PRO A 144 10.93 21.18 -9.08
C PRO A 144 10.59 22.66 -8.90
N LEU A 145 9.33 22.95 -8.54
CA LEU A 145 8.82 24.30 -8.29
C LEU A 145 8.71 24.62 -6.80
N GLY A 146 8.69 23.59 -5.95
CA GLY A 146 8.59 23.77 -4.50
C GLY A 146 7.82 22.62 -3.84
N SER A 147 7.37 22.87 -2.62
CA SER A 147 6.52 21.97 -1.87
C SER A 147 5.48 22.76 -1.07
N ILE A 148 4.30 22.17 -0.88
CA ILE A 148 3.22 22.72 -0.06
C ILE A 148 3.14 21.87 1.20
N PRO A 149 3.61 22.35 2.36
CA PRO A 149 3.47 21.63 3.62
C PRO A 149 2.00 21.60 4.03
N LEU A 150 1.54 20.44 4.49
CA LEU A 150 0.15 20.22 4.88
C LEU A 150 0.03 19.99 6.39
N THR A 151 -1.07 20.50 6.95
CA THR A 151 -1.46 20.30 8.34
C THR A 151 -2.55 19.23 8.37
N GLY A 152 -2.14 17.98 8.19
CA GLY A 152 -3.01 16.80 8.17
C GLY A 152 -2.14 15.56 7.98
N LEU A 153 -2.68 14.36 8.25
CA LEU A 153 -1.89 13.14 8.26
C LEU A 153 -2.12 12.29 7.02
N TYR A 154 -1.02 11.89 6.39
CA TYR A 154 -1.03 10.91 5.32
C TYR A 154 -1.85 11.36 4.08
N PRO A 155 -1.55 12.53 3.49
CA PRO A 155 -2.20 13.02 2.27
C PRO A 155 -1.99 12.01 1.14
N ARG A 156 -3.07 11.62 0.47
CA ARG A 156 -3.08 10.49 -0.46
C ARG A 156 -3.68 10.85 -1.81
N ALA A 157 -5.01 10.86 -1.94
CA ALA A 157 -5.70 11.08 -3.20
C ALA A 157 -5.74 12.55 -3.59
N LEU A 158 -5.51 12.83 -4.89
CA LEU A 158 -5.55 14.16 -5.48
C LEU A 158 -6.65 14.26 -6.55
N THR A 159 -7.30 15.42 -6.60
CA THR A 159 -8.13 15.80 -7.74
C THR A 159 -8.04 17.31 -7.97
N ALA A 160 -8.31 17.75 -9.20
CA ALA A 160 -8.29 19.17 -9.57
C ALA A 160 -9.67 19.63 -10.03
N SER A 161 -9.97 20.91 -9.85
CA SER A 161 -11.12 21.54 -10.49
C SER A 161 -11.00 21.47 -12.01
N ALA A 162 -12.14 21.51 -12.72
CA ALA A 162 -12.17 21.39 -14.17
C ALA A 162 -11.36 22.48 -14.90
N ASP A 163 -11.26 23.68 -14.33
CA ASP A 163 -10.45 24.79 -14.82
C ASP A 163 -8.97 24.72 -14.38
N GLY A 164 -8.62 23.76 -13.53
CA GLY A 164 -7.30 23.58 -12.95
C GLY A 164 -6.86 24.67 -11.97
N SER A 165 -7.76 25.57 -11.54
CA SER A 165 -7.43 26.66 -10.59
C SER A 165 -7.40 26.22 -9.12
N ARG A 166 -7.96 25.03 -8.83
CA ARG A 166 -8.00 24.43 -7.51
C ARG A 166 -7.49 22.99 -7.54
N LEU A 167 -6.82 22.62 -6.46
CA LEU A 167 -6.40 21.25 -6.16
C LEU A 167 -6.99 20.84 -4.81
N TYR A 168 -7.44 19.60 -4.72
CA TYR A 168 -7.96 19.00 -3.49
C TYR A 168 -7.12 17.76 -3.16
N ALA A 169 -6.74 17.62 -1.89
CA ALA A 169 -6.03 16.43 -1.41
C ALA A 169 -6.70 15.85 -0.16
N ALA A 170 -6.92 14.54 -0.14
CA ALA A 170 -7.52 13.80 0.97
C ALA A 170 -6.45 13.26 1.91
N PHE A 171 -6.66 13.39 3.22
CA PHE A 171 -5.82 12.82 4.27
C PHE A 171 -6.37 11.46 4.69
N LEU A 172 -5.64 10.37 4.42
CA LEU A 172 -6.14 9.02 4.73
C LEU A 172 -6.32 8.80 6.23
N LEU A 173 -5.47 9.41 7.07
CA LEU A 173 -5.46 9.22 8.52
C LEU A 173 -5.98 10.48 9.23
N SER A 174 -7.12 11.01 8.77
CA SER A 174 -7.68 12.26 9.30
C SER A 174 -8.09 12.15 10.78
N GLY A 175 -8.63 10.99 11.17
CA GLY A 175 -9.25 10.81 12.48
C GLY A 175 -10.75 11.07 12.42
N ASN A 176 -11.46 10.89 13.54
CA ASN A 176 -12.94 10.94 13.57
C ASN A 176 -13.49 11.88 14.65
N GLY A 177 -12.76 12.96 14.93
CA GLY A 177 -13.11 13.90 16.00
C GLY A 177 -13.12 13.28 17.40
N THR A 178 -12.32 12.23 17.63
CA THR A 178 -12.14 11.62 18.96
C THR A 178 -10.71 11.75 19.45
N THR A 179 -10.55 11.67 20.76
CA THR A 179 -9.26 11.66 21.44
C THR A 179 -9.36 10.88 22.74
N ILE A 180 -8.32 10.95 23.57
CA ILE A 180 -8.15 10.15 24.76
C ILE A 180 -8.16 11.05 26.02
N LEU A 181 -8.95 10.65 27.03
CA LEU A 181 -8.79 11.15 28.39
C LEU A 181 -7.84 10.23 29.15
N PRO A 182 -6.74 10.75 29.69
CA PRO A 182 -5.82 9.96 30.52
C PRO A 182 -6.52 9.37 31.75
N ARG A 183 -6.07 8.17 32.16
CA ARG A 183 -6.67 7.38 33.27
C ARG A 183 -6.87 8.12 34.58
N ASN A 184 -6.04 9.11 34.89
CA ASN A 184 -6.11 9.91 36.13
C ASN A 184 -7.26 10.93 36.10
N VAL A 185 -7.72 11.33 34.92
CA VAL A 185 -8.86 12.24 34.69
C VAL A 185 -10.12 11.48 34.27
N ALA A 186 -9.96 10.34 33.58
CA ALA A 186 -11.06 9.49 33.16
C ALA A 186 -11.87 8.95 34.36
N PRO A 187 -13.21 8.78 34.20
CA PRO A 187 -14.05 8.15 35.21
C PRO A 187 -13.68 6.68 35.40
N ALA A 188 -14.14 6.10 36.51
CA ALA A 188 -13.99 4.66 36.74
C ALA A 188 -14.71 3.86 35.63
N GLN A 189 -14.13 2.70 35.34
CA GLN A 189 -14.70 1.75 34.40
C GLN A 189 -16.04 1.19 34.93
N PRO A 190 -17.04 0.94 34.06
CA PRO A 190 -18.28 0.32 34.49
C PRO A 190 -18.02 -1.06 35.08
N ALA A 191 -18.87 -1.50 36.02
CA ALA A 191 -18.74 -2.84 36.59
C ALA A 191 -18.84 -3.91 35.49
N PRO A 192 -18.04 -5.00 35.54
CA PRO A 192 -18.12 -6.06 34.56
C PRO A 192 -19.47 -6.76 34.64
N SER A 193 -20.00 -7.22 33.51
CA SER A 193 -21.23 -8.02 33.49
C SER A 193 -21.00 -9.43 34.04
N ASN A 194 -19.77 -9.94 34.00
CA ASN A 194 -19.37 -11.15 34.70
C ASN A 194 -19.02 -10.84 36.17
N ASN A 195 -19.94 -11.15 37.09
CA ASN A 195 -19.80 -10.91 38.53
C ASN A 195 -18.67 -11.70 39.22
N SER A 196 -18.01 -12.64 38.53
CA SER A 196 -16.83 -13.35 39.06
C SER A 196 -15.51 -12.58 38.83
N LEU A 197 -15.53 -11.55 38.00
CA LEU A 197 -14.36 -10.71 37.76
C LEU A 197 -14.11 -9.76 38.93
N PRO A 198 -12.84 -9.46 39.25
CA PRO A 198 -12.52 -8.37 40.17
C PRO A 198 -12.92 -7.02 39.55
N ASN A 199 -12.80 -5.94 40.35
CA ASN A 199 -13.00 -4.60 39.81
C ASN A 199 -12.07 -4.37 38.59
N PRO A 200 -12.59 -3.76 37.51
CA PRO A 200 -11.81 -3.51 36.31
C PRO A 200 -10.68 -2.53 36.60
N PRO A 201 -9.56 -2.64 35.86
CA PRO A 201 -8.44 -1.71 35.99
C PRO A 201 -8.89 -0.29 35.61
N ARG A 202 -8.32 0.72 36.27
CA ARG A 202 -8.56 2.13 35.93
C ARG A 202 -7.79 2.50 34.67
N THR A 203 -8.45 2.55 33.52
CA THR A 203 -7.85 2.85 32.21
C THR A 203 -8.21 4.24 31.70
N ALA A 204 -7.55 4.68 30.63
CA ALA A 204 -7.97 5.83 29.85
C ALA A 204 -9.37 5.62 29.21
N LEU A 205 -9.95 6.69 28.66
CA LEU A 205 -11.27 6.69 28.03
C LEU A 205 -11.25 7.47 26.72
N ILE A 206 -11.69 6.85 25.62
CA ILE A 206 -11.90 7.55 24.35
C ILE A 206 -13.11 8.48 24.51
N VAL A 207 -12.96 9.73 24.11
CA VAL A 207 -14.00 10.77 24.18
C VAL A 207 -14.07 11.56 22.88
N PRO A 208 -15.18 12.28 22.62
CA PRO A 208 -15.20 13.30 21.58
C PRO A 208 -14.10 14.35 21.86
N ALA A 209 -13.46 14.87 20.81
CA ALA A 209 -12.47 15.94 20.92
C ALA A 209 -13.06 17.23 21.53
N THR A 210 -14.39 17.37 21.51
CA THR A 210 -15.14 18.48 22.12
C THR A 210 -15.46 18.26 23.60
N ASP A 211 -15.01 17.17 24.23
CA ASP A 211 -15.24 16.93 25.67
C ASP A 211 -14.63 18.09 26.47
N PRO A 212 -15.37 18.69 27.42
CA PRO A 212 -14.93 19.91 28.14
C PRO A 212 -13.67 19.71 28.99
N ARG A 213 -13.22 18.46 29.20
CA ARG A 213 -11.97 18.13 29.90
C ARG A 213 -10.76 18.09 28.97
N ILE A 214 -10.98 18.17 27.66
CA ILE A 214 -9.91 18.26 26.66
C ILE A 214 -9.47 19.72 26.57
N GLY A 215 -8.23 19.98 26.99
CA GLY A 215 -7.65 21.31 27.05
C GLY A 215 -6.90 21.73 25.77
N PHE A 216 -6.96 20.92 24.71
CA PHE A 216 -6.22 21.10 23.46
C PHE A 216 -7.15 20.92 22.25
N THR A 217 -6.70 21.33 21.06
CA THR A 217 -7.47 21.16 19.82
C THR A 217 -7.01 19.90 19.11
N VAL A 218 -7.94 19.06 18.66
CA VAL A 218 -7.67 17.97 17.70
C VAL A 218 -8.20 18.42 16.35
N LEU A 219 -7.34 18.44 15.34
CA LEU A 219 -7.74 18.84 14.00
C LEU A 219 -8.57 17.74 13.33
N ASP A 220 -9.58 18.17 12.57
CA ASP A 220 -10.43 17.33 11.72
C ASP A 220 -10.22 17.80 10.27
N HIS A 221 -8.98 17.67 9.80
CA HIS A 221 -8.57 18.11 8.47
C HIS A 221 -8.59 16.90 7.55
N ASP A 222 -9.73 16.66 6.90
CA ASP A 222 -9.94 15.50 6.03
C ASP A 222 -9.51 15.78 4.59
N VAL A 223 -9.75 17.00 4.13
CA VAL A 223 -9.39 17.46 2.78
C VAL A 223 -8.79 18.85 2.85
N VAL A 224 -7.72 19.09 2.10
CA VAL A 224 -7.17 20.43 1.87
C VAL A 224 -7.57 20.95 0.50
N GLU A 225 -7.93 22.23 0.40
CA GLU A 225 -8.14 22.94 -0.86
C GLU A 225 -7.00 23.94 -1.09
N ILE A 226 -6.42 23.92 -2.29
CA ILE A 226 -5.22 24.66 -2.66
C ILE A 226 -5.46 25.47 -3.94
N ASP A 227 -4.94 26.69 -3.96
CA ASP A 227 -4.79 27.50 -5.17
C ASP A 227 -3.55 27.06 -5.96
N THR A 228 -3.76 26.55 -7.18
CA THR A 228 -2.70 25.99 -8.04
C THR A 228 -1.80 27.05 -8.67
N ALA A 229 -2.26 28.31 -8.72
CA ALA A 229 -1.47 29.42 -9.24
C ALA A 229 -0.41 29.86 -8.22
N ASN A 230 -0.84 30.07 -6.98
CA ASN A 230 -0.01 30.60 -5.90
C ASN A 230 0.60 29.53 -4.98
N LEU A 231 0.25 28.25 -5.18
CA LEU A 231 0.65 27.13 -4.32
C LEU A 231 0.25 27.36 -2.85
N ALA A 232 -0.89 28.01 -2.64
CA ALA A 232 -1.36 28.45 -1.34
C ALA A 232 -2.54 27.60 -0.87
N ILE A 233 -2.53 27.21 0.41
CA ILE A 233 -3.66 26.56 1.06
C ILE A 233 -4.76 27.60 1.25
N LEU A 234 -5.96 27.29 0.75
CA LEU A 234 -7.13 28.14 0.90
C LEU A 234 -7.92 27.79 2.15
N ARG A 235 -8.10 26.49 2.42
CA ARG A 235 -8.80 25.97 3.59
C ARG A 235 -8.57 24.47 3.78
N TYR A 236 -8.92 24.00 4.97
CA TYR A 236 -9.15 22.60 5.27
C TYR A 236 -10.64 22.36 5.46
N LEU A 237 -11.11 21.18 5.05
CA LEU A 237 -12.48 20.71 5.19
C LEU A 237 -12.47 19.53 6.18
N GLY A 238 -13.38 19.56 7.14
CA GLY A 238 -13.64 18.46 8.09
C GLY A 238 -15.06 17.91 7.95
N GLY A 239 -15.39 16.88 8.73
CA GLY A 239 -16.70 16.23 8.74
C GLY A 239 -17.02 15.45 7.46
N THR A 240 -16.00 15.05 6.71
CA THR A 240 -16.12 14.28 5.47
C THR A 240 -15.87 12.79 5.64
N GLY A 241 -15.22 12.37 6.73
CA GLY A 241 -15.10 10.99 7.17
C GLY A 241 -13.74 10.68 7.79
N THR A 242 -13.65 9.58 8.54
CA THR A 242 -12.39 9.15 9.20
C THR A 242 -11.26 8.85 8.22
N HIS A 243 -11.58 8.08 7.18
CA HIS A 243 -10.63 7.64 6.18
C HIS A 243 -11.15 7.96 4.77
N PRO A 244 -10.89 9.18 4.27
CA PRO A 244 -11.06 9.53 2.87
C PRO A 244 -10.10 8.71 1.99
N PHE A 245 -10.65 7.86 1.14
CA PHE A 245 -9.88 7.00 0.23
C PHE A 245 -9.65 7.64 -1.14
N ASP A 246 -10.65 8.34 -1.67
CA ASP A 246 -10.64 8.91 -3.02
C ASP A 246 -11.53 10.17 -3.13
N LEU A 247 -11.23 11.01 -4.13
CA LEU A 247 -11.87 12.30 -4.40
C LEU A 247 -12.18 12.46 -5.90
N ALA A 248 -13.38 12.94 -6.25
CA ALA A 248 -13.68 13.42 -7.60
C ALA A 248 -14.49 14.71 -7.60
N ILE A 249 -14.28 15.54 -8.62
CA ILE A 249 -15.09 16.73 -8.88
C ILE A 249 -16.25 16.35 -9.81
N HIS A 250 -17.46 16.72 -9.41
CA HIS A 250 -18.64 16.55 -10.25
C HIS A 250 -18.55 17.47 -11.48
N PRO A 251 -18.63 16.95 -12.72
CA PRO A 251 -18.28 17.73 -13.91
C PRO A 251 -19.22 18.92 -14.18
N GLN A 252 -20.48 18.86 -13.75
CA GLN A 252 -21.47 19.94 -13.94
C GLN A 252 -21.56 20.89 -12.74
N SER A 253 -21.72 20.38 -11.51
CA SER A 253 -21.90 21.24 -10.34
C SER A 253 -20.59 21.79 -9.78
N GLY A 254 -19.46 21.12 -10.04
CA GLY A 254 -18.17 21.44 -9.40
C GLY A 254 -18.09 21.00 -7.94
N ASP A 255 -19.06 20.24 -7.43
CA ASP A 255 -19.01 19.74 -6.05
C ASP A 255 -17.94 18.66 -5.90
N LEU A 256 -17.33 18.59 -4.72
CA LEU A 256 -16.39 17.55 -4.36
C LEU A 256 -17.12 16.32 -3.83
N TRP A 257 -16.79 15.14 -4.36
CA TRP A 257 -17.29 13.84 -3.88
C TRP A 257 -16.15 13.03 -3.30
N ILE A 258 -16.41 12.38 -2.17
CA ILE A 258 -15.39 11.75 -1.33
C ILE A 258 -15.86 10.34 -0.97
N ALA A 259 -15.10 9.32 -1.36
CA ALA A 259 -15.31 7.96 -0.89
C ALA A 259 -14.59 7.77 0.43
N ASN A 260 -15.31 7.37 1.48
CA ASN A 260 -14.73 7.29 2.82
C ASN A 260 -15.35 6.20 3.70
N SER A 261 -14.68 5.92 4.82
CA SER A 261 -15.28 5.26 5.98
C SER A 261 -15.30 6.19 7.19
N GLU A 262 -16.26 5.94 8.08
CA GLU A 262 -16.33 6.55 9.40
C GLU A 262 -16.25 5.48 10.49
N SER A 263 -15.24 5.58 11.35
CA SER A 263 -15.01 4.70 12.49
C SER A 263 -15.88 5.09 13.69
N ILE A 264 -16.34 4.09 14.45
CA ILE A 264 -17.22 4.26 15.61
C ILE A 264 -16.50 3.85 16.90
N ASN A 265 -15.33 4.44 17.16
CA ASN A 265 -14.49 4.08 18.31
C ASN A 265 -14.96 4.67 19.67
N LEU A 266 -16.04 5.45 19.70
CA LEU A 266 -16.73 5.85 20.94
C LEU A 266 -17.57 4.70 21.52
N THR A 267 -18.01 3.76 20.69
CA THR A 267 -18.68 2.55 21.16
C THR A 267 -17.63 1.65 21.80
N ARG A 268 -17.92 1.23 23.03
CA ARG A 268 -16.97 0.48 23.85
C ARG A 268 -17.38 -0.96 23.93
N PHE A 269 -16.36 -1.79 23.99
CA PHE A 269 -16.37 -3.22 24.20
C PHE A 269 -16.69 -4.05 22.96
N GLU A 270 -16.00 -5.19 22.88
CA GLU A 270 -16.12 -6.14 21.78
C GLU A 270 -17.55 -6.65 21.56
N PRO A 271 -18.36 -6.95 22.60
CA PRO A 271 -19.75 -7.37 22.40
C PRO A 271 -20.62 -6.34 21.68
N GLU A 272 -20.37 -5.04 21.89
CA GLU A 272 -21.18 -3.95 21.32
C GLU A 272 -20.71 -3.54 19.91
N LEU A 273 -19.40 -3.67 19.65
CA LEU A 273 -18.81 -3.41 18.33
C LEU A 273 -18.99 -4.57 17.35
N ARG A 274 -19.63 -5.66 17.77
CA ARG A 274 -19.69 -6.93 17.03
C ARG A 274 -20.31 -6.73 15.64
N GLY A 275 -19.48 -6.73 14.59
CA GLY A 275 -19.87 -6.49 13.20
C GLY A 275 -20.29 -5.03 12.91
N ASP A 276 -20.11 -4.11 13.85
CA ASP A 276 -20.62 -2.74 13.77
C ASP A 276 -19.64 -1.71 14.34
N PHE A 277 -18.56 -1.45 13.60
CA PHE A 277 -17.52 -0.52 14.03
C PHE A 277 -17.10 0.48 12.96
N ALA A 278 -17.72 0.45 11.78
CA ALA A 278 -17.53 1.46 10.75
C ALA A 278 -18.79 1.68 9.91
N ARG A 279 -18.97 2.89 9.39
CA ARG A 279 -19.91 3.22 8.30
C ARG A 279 -19.11 3.43 7.01
N HIS A 280 -19.71 3.09 5.88
CA HIS A 280 -19.10 3.23 4.55
C HIS A 280 -19.93 4.19 3.75
N ARG A 281 -19.33 5.28 3.27
CA ARG A 281 -20.08 6.46 2.85
C ARG A 281 -19.51 7.05 1.57
N LEU A 282 -20.36 7.81 0.90
CA LEU A 282 -19.94 8.93 0.05
C LEU A 282 -20.26 10.23 0.77
N THR A 283 -19.34 11.18 0.71
CA THR A 283 -19.60 12.55 1.17
C THR A 283 -19.54 13.50 -0.02
N ARG A 284 -20.60 14.27 -0.23
CA ARG A 284 -20.64 15.37 -1.20
C ARG A 284 -20.42 16.69 -0.48
N VAL A 285 -19.53 17.53 -0.98
CA VAL A 285 -19.25 18.86 -0.43
C VAL A 285 -19.50 19.89 -1.53
N PRO A 286 -20.59 20.68 -1.43
CA PRO A 286 -20.77 21.83 -2.30
C PRO A 286 -19.66 22.85 -2.07
N LEU A 287 -18.94 23.18 -3.14
CA LEU A 287 -17.78 24.09 -3.07
C LEU A 287 -18.17 25.55 -3.35
N SER A 288 -19.35 25.79 -3.91
CA SER A 288 -19.92 27.13 -4.06
C SER A 288 -20.38 27.67 -2.70
N GLY A 289 -19.75 28.75 -2.23
CA GLY A 289 -20.08 29.36 -0.94
C GLY A 289 -19.41 28.67 0.25
N THR A 290 -20.12 28.60 1.37
CA THR A 290 -19.64 27.92 2.59
C THR A 290 -19.80 26.41 2.45
N PRO A 291 -18.71 25.63 2.46
CA PRO A 291 -18.79 24.18 2.33
C PRO A 291 -19.61 23.56 3.45
N SER A 292 -20.50 22.65 3.07
CA SER A 292 -21.32 21.88 4.01
C SER A 292 -21.36 20.42 3.56
N PRO A 293 -20.60 19.52 4.21
CA PRO A 293 -20.63 18.10 3.89
C PRO A 293 -22.03 17.49 3.94
N GLN A 294 -22.36 16.70 2.92
CA GLN A 294 -23.60 15.93 2.77
C GLN A 294 -23.24 14.45 2.75
N ILE A 295 -23.72 13.70 3.74
CA ILE A 295 -23.34 12.30 3.94
C ILE A 295 -24.36 11.37 3.30
N HIS A 296 -23.87 10.41 2.51
CA HIS A 296 -24.65 9.36 1.89
C HIS A 296 -24.11 8.00 2.34
N ASP A 297 -24.90 7.27 3.15
CA ASP A 297 -24.56 5.91 3.56
C ASP A 297 -24.71 4.94 2.38
N LEU A 298 -23.69 4.12 2.13
CA LEU A 298 -23.70 3.10 1.08
C LEU A 298 -24.49 1.85 1.46
N ASN A 299 -24.80 1.69 2.75
CA ASN A 299 -25.50 0.54 3.31
C ASN A 299 -26.76 0.93 4.12
N PRO A 300 -27.64 1.79 3.57
CA PRO A 300 -28.78 2.28 4.32
C PRO A 300 -29.71 1.12 4.70
N GLY A 301 -30.13 1.09 5.96
CA GLY A 301 -31.12 0.13 6.46
C GLY A 301 -30.56 -1.24 6.86
N ILE A 302 -29.24 -1.48 6.83
CA ILE A 302 -28.67 -2.67 7.46
C ILE A 302 -28.92 -2.60 8.97
N ASN A 303 -29.63 -3.59 9.52
CA ASN A 303 -29.74 -3.77 10.97
C ASN A 303 -28.54 -4.56 11.47
N HIS A 304 -27.62 -3.87 12.15
CA HIS A 304 -26.39 -4.43 12.68
C HIS A 304 -26.59 -5.31 13.93
N ALA A 305 -27.76 -5.25 14.59
CA ALA A 305 -28.07 -6.10 15.73
C ALA A 305 -28.42 -7.54 15.34
N ILE A 306 -28.67 -7.81 14.06
CA ILE A 306 -28.94 -9.16 13.55
C ILE A 306 -27.62 -9.76 13.07
N LEU A 307 -27.19 -10.87 13.67
CA LEU A 307 -25.97 -11.58 13.28
C LEU A 307 -26.15 -13.11 13.39
N PRO A 308 -25.77 -13.89 12.36
CA PRO A 308 -25.41 -13.43 11.02
C PRO A 308 -26.62 -12.81 10.29
N ASN A 309 -26.37 -11.81 9.44
CA ASN A 309 -27.36 -11.16 8.58
C ASN A 309 -26.99 -11.44 7.12
N GLU A 310 -27.42 -12.61 6.63
CA GLU A 310 -27.15 -13.04 5.26
C GLU A 310 -27.74 -12.09 4.19
N PRO A 311 -28.95 -11.53 4.36
CA PRO A 311 -29.46 -10.49 3.45
C PRO A 311 -28.54 -9.27 3.36
N ALA A 312 -28.01 -8.79 4.49
CA ALA A 312 -27.03 -7.70 4.50
C ALA A 312 -25.73 -8.09 3.79
N LYS A 313 -25.19 -9.28 4.09
CA LYS A 313 -23.94 -9.77 3.50
C LYS A 313 -24.00 -9.89 1.97
N ALA A 314 -25.17 -10.23 1.44
CA ALA A 314 -25.42 -10.32 0.00
C ALA A 314 -25.32 -8.97 -0.73
N ILE A 315 -25.54 -7.85 -0.05
CA ILE A 315 -25.61 -6.51 -0.67
C ILE A 315 -24.63 -5.49 -0.10
N ALA A 316 -23.92 -5.81 0.99
CA ALA A 316 -23.05 -4.85 1.66
C ALA A 316 -21.97 -4.29 0.72
N LEU A 317 -21.69 -2.99 0.87
CA LEU A 317 -20.56 -2.28 0.29
C LEU A 317 -19.60 -1.89 1.40
N ALA A 318 -18.46 -2.55 1.48
CA ALA A 318 -17.46 -2.29 2.50
C ALA A 318 -16.20 -1.66 1.88
N GLN A 319 -15.70 -0.61 2.53
CA GLN A 319 -14.49 0.14 2.18
C GLN A 319 -14.51 0.70 0.74
N PRO A 320 -15.22 1.83 0.50
CA PRO A 320 -15.28 2.45 -0.81
C PRO A 320 -13.94 3.13 -1.12
N THR A 321 -13.12 2.53 -1.98
CA THR A 321 -11.71 2.96 -2.19
C THR A 321 -11.47 3.77 -3.46
N ALA A 322 -12.43 3.79 -4.39
CA ALA A 322 -12.35 4.60 -5.60
C ALA A 322 -13.75 5.04 -6.03
N LEU A 323 -13.84 6.20 -6.67
CA LEU A 323 -15.06 6.72 -7.27
C LEU A 323 -14.81 7.37 -8.65
N ALA A 324 -15.73 7.15 -9.60
CA ALA A 324 -15.66 7.75 -10.93
C ALA A 324 -17.04 8.28 -11.34
N ILE A 325 -17.14 9.58 -11.64
CA ILE A 325 -18.39 10.23 -12.05
C ILE A 325 -18.51 10.18 -13.56
N THR A 326 -19.71 9.89 -14.08
CA THR A 326 -19.96 9.87 -15.52
C THR A 326 -19.81 11.25 -16.14
N PRO A 327 -19.44 11.36 -17.43
CA PRO A 327 -19.26 12.66 -18.08
C PRO A 327 -20.49 13.56 -18.02
N ASP A 328 -21.70 12.99 -18.05
CA ASP A 328 -22.97 13.72 -17.91
C ASP A 328 -23.30 14.12 -16.46
N GLY A 329 -22.53 13.62 -15.49
CA GLY A 329 -22.68 13.85 -14.06
C GLY A 329 -23.81 13.12 -13.38
N ASN A 330 -24.69 12.42 -14.08
CA ASN A 330 -25.90 11.86 -13.48
C ASN A 330 -25.64 10.60 -12.65
N ARG A 331 -24.47 9.98 -12.82
CA ARG A 331 -24.10 8.72 -12.17
C ARG A 331 -22.68 8.78 -11.62
N ALA A 332 -22.43 8.04 -10.56
CA ALA A 332 -21.09 7.72 -10.09
C ALA A 332 -20.92 6.22 -9.91
N TRP A 333 -19.73 5.72 -10.17
CA TRP A 333 -19.32 4.35 -9.91
C TRP A 333 -18.40 4.30 -8.71
N VAL A 334 -18.60 3.35 -7.80
CA VAL A 334 -17.80 3.21 -6.57
C VAL A 334 -17.26 1.79 -6.46
N ALA A 335 -15.98 1.66 -6.09
CA ALA A 335 -15.34 0.39 -5.82
C ALA A 335 -15.37 0.09 -4.31
N ALA A 336 -16.19 -0.88 -3.90
CA ALA A 336 -16.29 -1.34 -2.52
C ALA A 336 -15.36 -2.53 -2.31
N PHE A 337 -14.11 -2.21 -1.98
CA PHE A 337 -12.96 -3.11 -2.00
C PHE A 337 -13.17 -4.36 -1.13
N ASN A 338 -13.54 -4.17 0.15
CA ASN A 338 -13.64 -5.28 1.10
C ASN A 338 -14.82 -6.21 0.84
N SER A 339 -15.88 -5.70 0.20
CA SER A 339 -17.05 -6.50 -0.19
C SER A 339 -16.92 -7.14 -1.57
N ASP A 340 -15.87 -6.81 -2.32
CA ASP A 340 -15.61 -7.28 -3.69
C ASP A 340 -16.74 -6.91 -4.66
N ARG A 341 -17.17 -5.64 -4.62
CA ARG A 341 -18.33 -5.14 -5.38
C ARG A 341 -18.08 -3.77 -5.98
N LEU A 342 -18.81 -3.49 -7.06
CA LEU A 342 -19.00 -2.15 -7.60
C LEU A 342 -20.42 -1.66 -7.29
N ALA A 343 -20.59 -0.35 -7.23
CA ALA A 343 -21.88 0.27 -7.07
C ALA A 343 -22.10 1.40 -8.07
N GLU A 344 -23.29 1.45 -8.65
CA GLU A 344 -23.78 2.59 -9.44
C GLU A 344 -24.61 3.48 -8.53
N ILE A 345 -24.29 4.77 -8.48
CA ILE A 345 -24.86 5.77 -7.58
C ILE A 345 -25.55 6.84 -8.41
N ASP A 346 -26.72 7.29 -7.97
CA ASP A 346 -27.35 8.51 -8.46
C ASP A 346 -26.73 9.73 -7.77
N THR A 347 -26.11 10.64 -8.53
CA THR A 347 -25.39 11.80 -7.95
C THR A 347 -26.32 12.89 -7.44
N ALA A 348 -27.58 12.94 -7.90
CA ALA A 348 -28.53 13.93 -7.42
C ALA A 348 -29.00 13.61 -5.98
N THR A 349 -29.12 12.31 -5.66
CA THR A 349 -29.67 11.83 -4.39
C THR A 349 -28.64 11.14 -3.49
N GLY A 350 -27.52 10.68 -4.06
CA GLY A 350 -26.55 9.79 -3.44
C GLY A 350 -27.05 8.36 -3.23
N ALA A 351 -28.19 7.98 -3.84
CA ALA A 351 -28.77 6.65 -3.68
C ALA A 351 -27.98 5.59 -4.46
N VAL A 352 -27.82 4.40 -3.87
CA VAL A 352 -27.29 3.25 -4.59
C VAL A 352 -28.36 2.66 -5.49
N LEU A 353 -28.10 2.64 -6.80
CA LEU A 353 -28.99 2.10 -7.82
C LEU A 353 -28.74 0.61 -8.08
N HIS A 354 -27.46 0.25 -8.24
CA HIS A 354 -27.06 -1.11 -8.62
C HIS A 354 -25.82 -1.56 -7.86
N ARG A 355 -25.68 -2.90 -7.72
CA ARG A 355 -24.54 -3.57 -7.10
C ARG A 355 -24.07 -4.69 -8.02
N ILE A 356 -22.78 -4.72 -8.30
CA ILE A 356 -22.17 -5.71 -9.19
C ILE A 356 -21.11 -6.46 -8.40
N ASP A 357 -21.27 -7.77 -8.28
CA ASP A 357 -20.25 -8.64 -7.69
C ASP A 357 -19.16 -8.91 -8.74
N VAL A 358 -17.92 -8.53 -8.44
CA VAL A 358 -16.78 -8.77 -9.36
C VAL A 358 -16.14 -10.13 -9.13
N ARG A 359 -16.54 -10.86 -8.08
CA ARG A 359 -16.07 -12.21 -7.77
C ARG A 359 -16.77 -13.25 -8.65
N VAL A 360 -16.48 -13.24 -9.95
CA VAL A 360 -17.16 -14.09 -10.94
C VAL A 360 -16.80 -15.58 -10.85
N ASN A 361 -15.58 -15.90 -10.42
CA ASN A 361 -15.04 -17.26 -10.35
C ASN A 361 -14.53 -17.59 -8.94
N GLY A 362 -15.38 -18.22 -8.12
CA GLY A 362 -15.10 -18.58 -6.73
C GLY A 362 -15.85 -17.70 -5.73
N SER A 363 -16.09 -18.21 -4.53
CA SER A 363 -16.86 -17.49 -3.49
C SER A 363 -16.08 -17.24 -2.20
N ASN A 364 -14.94 -17.91 -2.02
CA ASN A 364 -14.11 -17.79 -0.83
C ASN A 364 -13.15 -16.59 -0.92
N SER A 365 -12.45 -16.32 0.18
CA SER A 365 -11.55 -15.17 0.28
C SER A 365 -10.31 -15.30 -0.62
N THR A 366 -9.90 -16.51 -0.99
CA THR A 366 -8.78 -16.71 -1.94
C THR A 366 -9.13 -16.30 -3.37
N ALA A 367 -10.42 -16.22 -3.71
CA ALA A 367 -10.92 -15.77 -5.01
C ALA A 367 -11.22 -14.26 -5.06
N MET A 368 -10.96 -13.52 -3.99
CA MET A 368 -11.30 -12.10 -3.91
C MET A 368 -10.51 -11.28 -4.95
N ARG A 369 -11.20 -10.36 -5.63
CA ARG A 369 -10.59 -9.47 -6.64
C ARG A 369 -10.04 -8.19 -6.02
N GLY A 370 -10.81 -7.58 -5.10
CA GLY A 370 -10.44 -6.33 -4.45
C GLY A 370 -10.41 -5.15 -5.43
N PRO A 371 -11.58 -4.71 -5.95
CA PRO A 371 -11.67 -3.60 -6.90
C PRO A 371 -11.17 -2.32 -6.24
N ARG A 372 -10.18 -1.66 -6.84
CA ARG A 372 -9.41 -0.58 -6.21
C ARG A 372 -9.21 0.66 -7.07
N GLY A 373 -9.25 0.54 -8.40
CA GLY A 373 -9.19 1.68 -9.31
C GLY A 373 -10.29 1.61 -10.36
N LEU A 374 -10.84 2.78 -10.71
CA LEU A 374 -11.95 2.91 -11.66
C LEU A 374 -11.61 3.93 -12.74
N VAL A 375 -11.92 3.60 -13.99
CA VAL A 375 -11.93 4.60 -15.07
C VAL A 375 -13.02 4.28 -16.09
N LEU A 376 -13.75 5.30 -16.51
CA LEU A 376 -14.78 5.21 -17.55
C LEU A 376 -14.17 5.41 -18.93
N SER A 377 -14.66 4.68 -19.93
CA SER A 377 -14.38 5.00 -21.33
C SER A 377 -14.86 6.42 -21.70
N PRO A 378 -14.30 7.07 -22.74
CA PRO A 378 -14.66 8.45 -23.08
C PRO A 378 -16.16 8.65 -23.36
N ASP A 379 -16.82 7.64 -23.92
CA ASP A 379 -18.26 7.61 -24.20
C ASP A 379 -19.11 7.19 -22.98
N GLY A 380 -18.48 6.84 -21.85
CA GLY A 380 -19.12 6.35 -20.65
C GLY A 380 -19.77 4.98 -20.78
N SER A 381 -19.59 4.25 -21.89
CA SER A 381 -20.25 2.95 -22.14
C SER A 381 -19.60 1.78 -21.39
N ARG A 382 -18.35 1.96 -20.95
CA ARG A 382 -17.57 0.95 -20.24
C ARG A 382 -16.91 1.53 -19.00
N LEU A 383 -16.83 0.69 -17.97
CA LEU A 383 -16.06 0.92 -16.77
C LEU A 383 -14.94 -0.13 -16.71
N HIS A 384 -13.69 0.33 -16.68
CA HIS A 384 -12.52 -0.50 -16.44
C HIS A 384 -12.16 -0.43 -14.96
N VAL A 385 -11.95 -1.60 -14.36
CA VAL A 385 -11.73 -1.77 -12.93
C VAL A 385 -10.43 -2.51 -12.72
N LEU A 386 -9.48 -1.88 -12.04
CA LEU A 386 -8.28 -2.56 -11.58
C LEU A 386 -8.55 -3.25 -10.25
N ASN A 387 -8.34 -4.56 -10.23
CA ASN A 387 -8.50 -5.43 -9.07
C ASN A 387 -7.13 -5.71 -8.46
N LYS A 388 -6.89 -5.20 -7.25
CA LYS A 388 -5.58 -5.27 -6.60
C LYS A 388 -5.23 -6.71 -6.18
N LEU A 389 -6.19 -7.44 -5.61
CA LEU A 389 -5.94 -8.75 -4.98
C LEU A 389 -5.89 -9.90 -5.98
N SER A 390 -6.44 -9.75 -7.17
CA SER A 390 -6.31 -10.72 -8.27
C SER A 390 -5.33 -10.27 -9.35
N ASN A 391 -4.74 -9.07 -9.21
CA ASN A 391 -3.90 -8.43 -10.22
C ASN A 391 -4.51 -8.49 -11.64
N SER A 392 -5.79 -8.09 -11.75
CA SER A 392 -6.59 -8.22 -12.97
C SER A 392 -7.33 -6.93 -13.32
N ILE A 393 -7.78 -6.81 -14.57
CA ILE A 393 -8.65 -5.74 -15.06
C ILE A 393 -10.00 -6.34 -15.44
N THR A 394 -11.05 -5.90 -14.74
CA THR A 394 -12.44 -6.21 -15.10
C THR A 394 -13.00 -5.08 -15.97
N THR A 395 -13.67 -5.43 -17.07
CA THR A 395 -14.43 -4.47 -17.88
C THR A 395 -15.92 -4.72 -17.71
N VAL A 396 -16.67 -3.68 -17.39
CA VAL A 396 -18.12 -3.70 -17.15
C VAL A 396 -18.81 -2.82 -18.17
N SER A 397 -19.94 -3.28 -18.72
CA SER A 397 -20.84 -2.41 -19.49
C SER A 397 -21.67 -1.56 -18.54
N THR A 398 -21.64 -0.24 -18.71
CA THR A 398 -22.43 0.66 -17.85
C THR A 398 -23.93 0.56 -18.14
N ALA A 399 -24.32 0.24 -19.39
CA ALA A 399 -25.71 0.09 -19.79
C ALA A 399 -26.36 -1.19 -19.24
N SER A 400 -25.70 -2.34 -19.41
CA SER A 400 -26.25 -3.64 -18.98
C SER A 400 -25.86 -4.04 -17.56
N ARG A 401 -24.86 -3.36 -16.98
CA ARG A 401 -24.19 -3.73 -15.71
C ARG A 401 -23.57 -5.13 -15.73
N ALA A 402 -23.33 -5.68 -16.91
CA ALA A 402 -22.69 -6.97 -17.07
C ALA A 402 -21.17 -6.84 -17.09
N ILE A 403 -20.49 -7.78 -16.45
CA ILE A 403 -19.05 -7.99 -16.62
C ILE A 403 -18.84 -8.56 -18.02
N LEU A 404 -18.09 -7.82 -18.84
CA LEU A 404 -17.80 -8.17 -20.23
C LEU A 404 -16.54 -9.04 -20.34
N SER A 405 -15.54 -8.80 -19.48
CA SER A 405 -14.30 -9.57 -19.43
C SER A 405 -13.56 -9.33 -18.11
N GLU A 406 -12.73 -10.30 -17.74
CA GLU A 406 -11.66 -10.14 -16.76
C GLU A 406 -10.36 -10.63 -17.41
N ILE A 407 -9.31 -9.82 -17.39
CA ILE A 407 -7.98 -10.15 -17.92
C ILE A 407 -6.88 -9.88 -16.89
N PRO A 408 -5.71 -10.52 -16.96
CA PRO A 408 -4.55 -10.14 -16.15
C PRO A 408 -4.17 -8.66 -16.34
N ALA A 409 -3.66 -8.02 -15.29
CA ALA A 409 -3.18 -6.63 -15.34
C ALA A 409 -1.81 -6.47 -16.03
N GLY A 410 -1.15 -7.56 -16.36
CA GLY A 410 0.08 -7.65 -17.15
C GLY A 410 0.30 -9.08 -17.63
N SER A 411 1.34 -9.34 -18.39
CA SER A 411 1.61 -10.70 -18.88
C SER A 411 2.19 -11.63 -17.82
N LEU A 412 2.60 -11.08 -16.67
CA LEU A 412 3.10 -11.81 -15.51
C LEU A 412 2.50 -11.23 -14.21
N ASP A 413 2.09 -12.13 -13.31
CA ASP A 413 1.84 -11.83 -11.91
C ASP A 413 2.86 -12.55 -11.01
N PRO A 414 3.95 -11.87 -10.58
CA PRO A 414 4.95 -12.46 -9.69
C PRO A 414 4.52 -12.51 -8.22
N THR A 415 3.25 -12.20 -7.89
CA THR A 415 2.74 -12.26 -6.52
C THR A 415 3.03 -13.65 -5.91
N PRO A 416 3.73 -13.76 -4.78
CA PRO A 416 4.06 -15.06 -4.20
C PRO A 416 2.81 -15.90 -3.86
N PRO A 417 2.83 -17.24 -4.04
CA PRO A 417 1.67 -18.08 -3.75
C PRO A 417 1.11 -17.93 -2.33
N VAL A 418 1.98 -17.69 -1.34
CA VAL A 418 1.59 -17.46 0.05
C VAL A 418 0.76 -16.18 0.22
N VAL A 419 1.07 -15.15 -0.56
CA VAL A 419 0.33 -13.87 -0.57
C VAL A 419 -1.04 -14.09 -1.22
N GLN A 420 -1.09 -14.73 -2.38
CA GLN A 420 -2.35 -15.04 -3.08
C GLN A 420 -3.30 -15.89 -2.21
N ALA A 421 -2.76 -16.91 -1.53
CA ALA A 421 -3.54 -17.81 -0.69
C ALA A 421 -4.05 -17.15 0.61
N GLY A 422 -3.31 -16.18 1.17
CA GLY A 422 -3.60 -15.64 2.50
C GLY A 422 -4.26 -14.26 2.53
N ARG A 423 -3.95 -13.37 1.57
CA ARG A 423 -4.30 -11.94 1.67
C ARG A 423 -5.80 -11.68 1.75
N GLY A 424 -6.60 -12.46 1.04
CA GLY A 424 -8.05 -12.29 1.03
C GLY A 424 -8.70 -12.37 2.41
N PHE A 425 -8.18 -13.20 3.33
CA PHE A 425 -8.75 -13.34 4.68
C PHE A 425 -8.59 -12.10 5.56
N LEU A 426 -7.66 -11.19 5.21
CA LEU A 426 -7.54 -9.89 5.88
C LEU A 426 -8.62 -8.90 5.41
N PHE A 427 -8.92 -8.93 4.10
CA PHE A 427 -9.73 -7.90 3.44
C PHE A 427 -11.22 -8.28 3.28
N ASP A 428 -11.55 -9.56 3.21
CA ASP A 428 -12.90 -10.02 2.85
C ASP A 428 -13.93 -9.73 3.93
N ALA A 429 -14.74 -8.69 3.73
CA ALA A 429 -15.79 -8.32 4.65
C ALA A 429 -16.93 -9.35 4.71
N ARG A 430 -17.04 -10.25 3.73
CA ARG A 430 -18.04 -11.35 3.75
C ARG A 430 -17.77 -12.36 4.86
N LEU A 431 -16.59 -12.32 5.49
CA LEU A 431 -16.26 -13.07 6.71
C LEU A 431 -16.90 -12.48 7.98
N SER A 432 -17.36 -11.22 7.94
CA SER A 432 -18.17 -10.64 9.03
C SER A 432 -19.62 -11.09 8.95
N GLY A 433 -20.35 -10.95 10.06
CA GLY A 433 -21.74 -11.40 10.16
C GLY A 433 -22.70 -10.67 9.20
N ASN A 434 -22.37 -9.47 8.75
CA ASN A 434 -23.24 -8.64 7.90
C ASN A 434 -22.58 -8.17 6.60
N GLY A 435 -21.31 -8.51 6.34
CA GLY A 435 -20.61 -8.13 5.12
C GLY A 435 -20.02 -6.72 5.08
N THR A 436 -20.13 -5.94 6.17
CA THR A 436 -19.75 -4.51 6.19
C THR A 436 -18.35 -4.25 6.74
N VAL A 437 -17.72 -5.19 7.43
CA VAL A 437 -16.40 -4.96 8.06
C VAL A 437 -15.46 -6.14 7.84
N SER A 438 -14.15 -5.88 7.87
CA SER A 438 -13.09 -6.91 7.89
C SER A 438 -11.98 -6.48 8.83
N CYS A 439 -10.94 -7.31 8.99
CA CYS A 439 -9.73 -6.91 9.73
C CYS A 439 -9.09 -5.66 9.11
N ALA A 440 -9.15 -5.51 7.79
CA ALA A 440 -8.63 -4.34 7.06
C ALA A 440 -9.42 -3.04 7.31
N THR A 441 -10.58 -3.08 7.95
CA THR A 441 -11.30 -1.87 8.37
C THR A 441 -10.47 -1.04 9.37
N CYS A 442 -9.76 -1.69 10.30
CA CYS A 442 -8.81 -1.04 11.21
C CYS A 442 -7.35 -1.16 10.72
N HIS A 443 -7.03 -2.24 9.99
CA HIS A 443 -5.70 -2.50 9.43
C HIS A 443 -5.62 -2.15 7.95
N LEU A 444 -5.82 -0.87 7.62
CA LEU A 444 -5.85 -0.36 6.24
C LEU A 444 -4.59 -0.79 5.47
N ASP A 445 -4.76 -1.53 4.37
CA ASP A 445 -3.66 -2.05 3.55
C ASP A 445 -2.57 -2.78 4.39
N ALA A 446 -3.01 -3.60 5.37
CA ALA A 446 -2.17 -4.31 6.35
C ALA A 446 -1.36 -3.39 7.29
N ASP A 447 -1.68 -2.11 7.37
CA ASP A 447 -1.08 -1.16 8.29
C ASP A 447 -2.04 -0.84 9.45
N ARG A 448 -2.26 0.44 9.76
CA ARG A 448 -3.07 0.93 10.88
C ARG A 448 -3.96 2.09 10.46
N ASP A 449 -5.06 2.28 11.16
CA ASP A 449 -6.02 3.38 11.01
C ASP A 449 -5.63 4.65 11.76
N GLY A 450 -4.62 4.59 12.63
CA GLY A 450 -4.21 5.73 13.46
C GLY A 450 -5.15 6.05 14.62
N LEU A 451 -6.08 5.15 14.95
CA LEU A 451 -7.03 5.32 16.05
C LEU A 451 -6.70 4.43 17.26
N ALA A 452 -7.36 4.71 18.39
CA ALA A 452 -7.51 3.77 19.50
C ALA A 452 -8.92 3.18 19.56
N TRP A 453 -9.00 1.95 20.07
CA TRP A 453 -10.24 1.17 20.23
C TRP A 453 -10.32 0.53 21.62
N ASP A 454 -11.46 0.65 22.30
CA ASP A 454 -11.71 -0.05 23.56
C ASP A 454 -12.41 -1.40 23.30
N LEU A 455 -11.62 -2.40 22.92
CA LEU A 455 -12.08 -3.77 22.66
C LEU A 455 -12.04 -4.64 23.93
N GLY A 456 -12.36 -4.08 25.09
CA GLY A 456 -12.52 -4.85 26.32
C GLY A 456 -13.75 -5.76 26.27
N ASP A 457 -13.76 -6.82 27.09
CA ASP A 457 -14.93 -7.72 27.23
C ASP A 457 -15.39 -7.76 28.70
N PRO A 458 -16.47 -7.04 29.06
CA PRO A 458 -17.03 -7.07 30.42
C PRO A 458 -17.58 -8.43 30.86
N GLY A 459 -17.93 -9.30 29.90
CA GLY A 459 -18.44 -10.65 30.15
C GLY A 459 -17.35 -11.73 30.12
N GLY A 460 -16.11 -11.34 29.78
CA GLY A 460 -15.00 -12.25 29.58
C GLY A 460 -14.44 -12.89 30.86
N SER A 461 -13.26 -13.47 30.74
CA SER A 461 -12.56 -14.16 31.83
C SER A 461 -11.16 -13.60 32.04
N MET A 462 -10.64 -13.72 33.27
CA MET A 462 -9.23 -13.46 33.54
C MET A 462 -8.35 -14.38 32.69
N VAL A 463 -7.28 -13.83 32.13
CA VAL A 463 -6.28 -14.58 31.35
C VAL A 463 -4.94 -14.52 32.08
N THR A 464 -4.25 -15.66 32.20
CA THR A 464 -2.92 -15.72 32.78
C THR A 464 -1.87 -15.95 31.71
N ILE A 465 -0.90 -15.04 31.61
CA ILE A 465 0.22 -15.10 30.66
C ILE A 465 1.54 -15.08 31.44
N GLN A 466 2.58 -15.76 30.96
CA GLN A 466 3.90 -15.74 31.60
C GLN A 466 4.75 -14.58 31.08
N GLY A 467 5.50 -13.91 31.95
CA GLY A 467 6.50 -12.89 31.58
C GLY A 467 7.64 -12.79 32.60
N ALA A 468 8.81 -12.33 32.17
CA ALA A 468 9.96 -12.05 33.03
C ALA A 468 9.92 -10.60 33.56
N ASN A 469 10.82 -10.22 34.47
CA ASN A 469 11.09 -8.81 34.79
C ASN A 469 12.49 -8.44 34.27
N LEU A 470 12.57 -7.96 33.03
CA LEU A 470 13.88 -7.72 32.40
C LEU A 470 14.55 -6.46 32.95
N SER A 471 13.75 -5.46 33.28
CA SER A 471 14.15 -4.21 33.95
C SER A 471 14.94 -4.39 35.26
N VAL A 472 14.65 -5.43 36.04
CA VAL A 472 15.37 -5.77 37.29
C VAL A 472 16.34 -6.94 37.10
N HIS A 473 16.78 -7.18 35.85
CA HIS A 473 17.69 -8.24 35.45
C HIS A 473 17.26 -9.64 35.93
N ASN A 474 15.94 -9.90 35.98
CA ASN A 474 15.38 -11.16 36.45
C ASN A 474 14.61 -11.88 35.34
N LEU A 475 15.27 -12.86 34.73
CA LEU A 475 14.73 -13.67 33.63
C LEU A 475 13.69 -14.72 34.09
N THR A 476 13.39 -14.81 35.39
CA THR A 476 12.43 -15.80 35.91
C THR A 476 11.03 -15.48 35.42
N LEU A 477 10.42 -16.39 34.67
CA LEU A 477 9.04 -16.28 34.21
C LEU A 477 8.06 -16.34 35.39
N ARG A 478 7.10 -15.43 35.40
CA ARG A 478 6.04 -15.32 36.41
C ARG A 478 4.68 -15.15 35.75
N ASN A 479 3.65 -15.63 36.43
CA ASN A 479 2.26 -15.46 35.98
C ASN A 479 1.84 -13.99 36.08
N ARG A 480 1.20 -13.51 35.02
CA ARG A 480 0.59 -12.17 34.87
C ARG A 480 -0.89 -12.37 34.62
N ASN A 481 -1.72 -11.89 35.54
CA ASN A 481 -3.16 -12.00 35.43
C ASN A 481 -3.71 -10.73 34.77
N LEU A 482 -4.30 -10.90 33.60
CA LEU A 482 -4.84 -9.83 32.77
C LEU A 482 -6.36 -9.82 32.86
N HIS A 483 -6.92 -8.64 33.08
CA HIS A 483 -8.36 -8.42 33.11
C HIS A 483 -8.91 -8.34 31.67
N PRO A 484 -10.11 -8.91 31.38
CA PRO A 484 -10.66 -8.88 30.02
C PRO A 484 -11.09 -7.47 29.58
N MET A 485 -11.51 -6.62 30.51
CA MET A 485 -11.62 -5.18 30.27
C MET A 485 -10.22 -4.55 30.32
N LYS A 486 -9.77 -4.03 29.17
CA LYS A 486 -8.39 -3.58 28.96
C LYS A 486 -8.24 -2.09 28.67
N GLY A 487 -9.34 -1.39 28.45
CA GLY A 487 -9.35 0.00 28.03
C GLY A 487 -8.93 0.18 26.56
N PRO A 488 -8.83 1.44 26.12
CA PRO A 488 -8.41 1.79 24.78
C PRO A 488 -7.05 1.21 24.42
N MET A 489 -6.89 0.80 23.16
CA MET A 489 -5.62 0.38 22.57
C MET A 489 -5.47 0.93 21.16
N THR A 490 -4.33 1.52 20.83
CA THR A 490 -4.02 1.99 19.48
C THR A 490 -3.84 0.83 18.52
N THR A 491 -4.32 0.95 17.29
CA THR A 491 -4.12 -0.08 16.27
C THR A 491 -2.63 -0.20 15.92
N GLN A 492 -2.08 -1.42 15.98
CA GLN A 492 -0.71 -1.71 15.56
C GLN A 492 -0.67 -2.06 14.07
N THR A 493 0.44 -1.77 13.40
CA THR A 493 0.67 -2.25 12.04
C THR A 493 0.68 -3.79 12.00
N LEU A 494 0.28 -4.39 10.87
CA LEU A 494 0.49 -5.82 10.60
C LEU A 494 1.73 -6.08 9.74
N ARG A 495 2.50 -5.04 9.41
CA ARG A 495 3.77 -5.16 8.69
C ARG A 495 4.91 -5.55 9.65
N GLY A 496 5.89 -6.27 9.14
CA GLY A 496 7.11 -6.65 9.88
C GLY A 496 6.91 -7.70 10.98
N MET A 497 5.81 -8.45 10.95
CA MET A 497 5.44 -9.38 12.03
C MET A 497 6.31 -10.63 12.14
N ALA A 498 7.03 -11.03 11.08
CA ALA A 498 7.91 -12.20 11.13
C ALA A 498 9.11 -12.08 12.08
N SER A 499 9.37 -10.89 12.65
CA SER A 499 10.51 -10.52 13.52
C SER A 499 11.93 -10.84 13.00
N ASN A 500 12.06 -11.60 11.91
CA ASN A 500 13.31 -12.04 11.30
C ASN A 500 13.87 -10.94 10.39
N ILE A 501 14.69 -10.07 10.96
CA ILE A 501 15.72 -9.39 10.17
C ILE A 501 16.71 -10.47 9.73
N ALA A 502 16.99 -10.55 8.43
CA ALA A 502 18.05 -11.42 7.91
C ALA A 502 19.38 -11.12 8.63
N GLY A 503 19.99 -12.13 9.25
CA GLY A 503 21.27 -12.00 9.97
C GLY A 503 21.18 -11.83 11.49
N VAL A 504 20.00 -11.98 12.10
CA VAL A 504 19.85 -11.91 13.57
C VAL A 504 19.69 -13.32 14.15
N THR A 505 20.62 -13.72 15.02
CA THR A 505 20.41 -14.84 15.93
C THR A 505 19.21 -14.52 16.80
N GLN A 506 18.21 -15.40 16.78
CA GLN A 506 17.05 -15.37 17.67
C GLN A 506 17.47 -14.94 19.09
N PRO A 507 16.66 -14.14 19.81
CA PRO A 507 16.84 -14.04 21.25
C PRO A 507 16.86 -15.46 21.85
N PRO A 508 17.49 -15.67 23.02
CA PRO A 508 17.57 -16.99 23.64
C PRO A 508 16.23 -17.72 23.56
N ALA A 509 16.25 -19.03 23.29
CA ALA A 509 15.10 -19.89 22.95
C ALA A 509 13.85 -19.84 23.89
N ALA A 510 13.86 -19.00 24.92
CA ALA A 510 12.78 -18.73 25.86
C ALA A 510 11.82 -17.59 25.45
N VAL A 511 12.10 -16.80 24.41
CA VAL A 511 11.21 -15.69 23.98
C VAL A 511 10.35 -16.15 22.79
N VAL A 512 9.12 -16.55 23.08
CA VAL A 512 8.09 -16.80 22.05
C VAL A 512 7.52 -15.44 21.62
N PRO A 513 7.44 -15.11 20.31
CA PRO A 513 6.80 -13.90 19.85
C PRO A 513 5.38 -13.76 20.42
N LYS A 514 5.11 -12.65 21.08
CA LYS A 514 3.78 -12.33 21.61
C LYS A 514 3.16 -11.20 20.79
N PHE A 515 1.93 -11.42 20.34
CA PHE A 515 1.13 -10.46 19.59
C PHE A 515 0.17 -9.71 20.53
N HIS A 516 -0.45 -8.66 20.01
CA HIS A 516 -1.28 -7.71 20.76
C HIS A 516 -0.45 -6.89 21.78
N TRP A 517 -0.98 -5.75 22.23
CA TRP A 517 -0.29 -4.88 23.20
C TRP A 517 -0.04 -5.63 24.51
N ARG A 518 -0.98 -6.45 24.98
CA ARG A 518 -0.85 -7.20 26.24
C ARG A 518 0.01 -8.47 26.14
N GLY A 519 0.49 -8.82 24.95
CA GLY A 519 1.23 -10.06 24.72
C GLY A 519 0.44 -11.34 25.01
N ASP A 520 -0.89 -11.25 25.05
CA ASP A 520 -1.82 -12.34 25.40
C ASP A 520 -2.18 -13.23 24.20
N LYS A 521 -1.58 -12.97 23.04
CA LYS A 521 -1.78 -13.73 21.81
C LYS A 521 -0.45 -14.38 21.41
N PRO A 522 -0.23 -15.67 21.71
CA PRO A 522 1.05 -16.34 21.39
C PRO A 522 1.28 -16.57 19.90
N SER A 523 0.25 -16.42 19.07
CA SER A 523 0.36 -16.55 17.61
C SER A 523 -0.79 -15.84 16.89
N ILE A 524 -0.67 -15.68 15.56
CA ILE A 524 -1.75 -15.16 14.71
C ILE A 524 -3.01 -16.04 14.81
N GLN A 525 -2.87 -17.36 14.98
CA GLN A 525 -4.00 -18.28 15.17
C GLN A 525 -4.86 -17.92 16.39
N SER A 526 -4.27 -17.25 17.40
CA SER A 526 -4.98 -16.82 18.61
C SER A 526 -6.01 -15.71 18.37
N PHE A 527 -6.02 -15.13 17.16
CA PHE A 527 -7.01 -14.14 16.70
C PHE A 527 -8.20 -14.78 15.96
N ASN A 528 -8.26 -16.11 15.80
CA ASN A 528 -9.41 -16.77 15.15
C ASN A 528 -10.74 -16.51 15.91
N SER A 529 -10.69 -16.22 17.20
CA SER A 529 -11.88 -15.79 17.98
C SER A 529 -12.43 -14.42 17.57
N THR A 530 -11.63 -13.56 16.93
CA THR A 530 -12.06 -12.22 16.49
C THR A 530 -13.13 -12.29 15.40
N PHE A 531 -13.13 -13.35 14.57
CA PHE A 531 -14.14 -13.53 13.53
C PHE A 531 -15.56 -13.62 14.11
N PRO A 532 -15.87 -14.52 15.07
CA PRO A 532 -17.19 -14.53 15.71
C PRO A 532 -17.40 -13.40 16.72
N ASN A 533 -16.40 -13.04 17.52
CA ASN A 533 -16.61 -12.17 18.68
C ASN A 533 -16.65 -10.67 18.30
N LEU A 534 -15.80 -10.23 17.37
CA LEU A 534 -15.72 -8.84 16.93
C LEU A 534 -16.35 -8.62 15.55
N MET A 535 -16.18 -9.53 14.59
CA MET A 535 -16.77 -9.36 13.26
C MET A 535 -18.19 -9.94 13.16
N GLY A 536 -18.65 -10.69 14.17
CA GLY A 536 -19.98 -11.31 14.15
C GLY A 536 -20.13 -12.47 13.16
N GLY A 537 -19.03 -12.97 12.59
CA GLY A 537 -19.00 -14.07 11.63
C GLY A 537 -18.75 -15.44 12.27
N SER A 538 -18.03 -16.30 11.54
CA SER A 538 -17.64 -17.65 11.98
C SER A 538 -16.12 -17.77 12.02
N GLN A 539 -15.62 -18.66 12.89
CA GLN A 539 -14.19 -18.98 12.89
C GLN A 539 -13.74 -19.55 11.54
N LEU A 540 -12.52 -19.23 11.16
CA LEU A 540 -11.87 -19.80 10.00
C LEU A 540 -11.35 -21.22 10.30
N SER A 541 -11.17 -22.01 9.25
CA SER A 541 -10.48 -23.30 9.36
C SER A 541 -9.01 -23.09 9.76
N ALA A 542 -8.37 -24.13 10.30
CA ALA A 542 -6.95 -24.06 10.63
C ALA A 542 -6.08 -23.78 9.39
N ALA A 543 -6.47 -24.32 8.22
CA ALA A 543 -5.76 -24.08 6.97
C ALA A 543 -5.84 -22.61 6.54
N ASP A 544 -7.02 -22.01 6.62
CA ASP A 544 -7.23 -20.60 6.26
C ASP A 544 -6.51 -19.66 7.23
N MET A 545 -6.54 -19.95 8.54
CA MET A 545 -5.76 -19.19 9.52
C MET A 545 -4.25 -19.31 9.29
N ASN A 546 -3.77 -20.48 8.84
CA ASN A 546 -2.37 -20.65 8.48
C ASN A 546 -2.00 -19.86 7.22
N ALA A 547 -2.88 -19.82 6.21
CA ALA A 547 -2.69 -19.00 5.02
C ALA A 547 -2.64 -17.51 5.37
N LEU A 548 -3.57 -17.02 6.20
CA LEU A 548 -3.57 -15.65 6.71
C LEU A 548 -2.27 -15.34 7.48
N ALA A 549 -1.85 -16.22 8.39
CA ALA A 549 -0.62 -16.05 9.15
C ALA A 549 0.63 -16.00 8.26
N ALA A 550 0.69 -16.85 7.24
CA ALA A 550 1.81 -16.90 6.31
C ALA A 550 1.87 -15.64 5.43
N TYR A 551 0.73 -15.12 4.97
CA TYR A 551 0.65 -13.82 4.30
C TYR A 551 1.13 -12.70 5.22
N LEU A 552 0.55 -12.58 6.41
CA LEU A 552 0.85 -11.49 7.34
C LEU A 552 2.31 -11.46 7.82
N THR A 553 2.96 -12.62 7.89
CA THR A 553 4.39 -12.72 8.22
C THR A 553 5.30 -12.47 7.02
N SER A 554 4.77 -12.43 5.80
CA SER A 554 5.56 -12.15 4.59
C SER A 554 5.77 -10.66 4.30
N ILE A 555 5.02 -9.76 4.95
CA ILE A 555 5.01 -8.33 4.64
C ILE A 555 6.11 -7.61 5.46
N PRO A 556 7.14 -7.02 4.83
CA PRO A 556 8.15 -6.23 5.52
C PRO A 556 7.66 -4.80 5.81
N HIS A 557 8.42 -4.09 6.65
CA HIS A 557 8.27 -2.64 6.78
C HIS A 557 8.89 -1.93 5.56
N HIS A 558 8.42 -0.72 5.25
CA HIS A 558 9.12 0.19 4.36
C HIS A 558 10.46 0.63 4.98
N PRO A 559 11.43 1.13 4.19
CA PRO A 559 12.61 1.79 4.73
C PRO A 559 12.25 2.92 5.70
N ASN A 560 13.13 3.22 6.65
CA ASN A 560 13.00 4.43 7.45
C ASN A 560 13.66 5.60 6.70
N PRO A 561 12.91 6.64 6.28
CA PRO A 561 13.46 7.74 5.48
C PRO A 561 14.43 8.63 6.25
N ASN A 562 14.49 8.52 7.58
CA ASN A 562 15.41 9.29 8.43
C ASN A 562 16.83 8.71 8.47
N ARG A 563 17.07 7.55 7.84
CA ARG A 563 18.42 6.99 7.71
C ARG A 563 19.15 7.54 6.49
N ASN A 564 20.48 7.53 6.57
CA ASN A 564 21.29 7.81 5.38
C ASN A 564 21.04 6.74 4.31
N PRO A 565 21.19 7.07 3.01
CA PRO A 565 20.98 6.13 1.92
C PRO A 565 21.83 4.85 1.99
N ASP A 566 22.98 4.91 2.67
CA ASP A 566 23.88 3.77 2.91
C ASP A 566 23.52 2.94 4.16
N ARG A 567 22.32 3.16 4.72
CA ARG A 567 21.79 2.56 5.97
C ARG A 567 22.48 3.04 7.25
N SER A 568 23.50 3.90 7.18
CA SER A 568 24.12 4.49 8.37
C SER A 568 23.19 5.47 9.08
N LEU A 569 23.51 5.78 10.35
CA LEU A 569 22.78 6.79 11.12
C LEU A 569 23.28 8.20 10.76
N PRO A 570 22.39 9.19 10.61
CA PRO A 570 22.82 10.57 10.41
C PRO A 570 23.57 11.11 11.62
N THR A 571 24.64 11.87 11.39
CA THR A 571 25.40 12.56 12.44
C THR A 571 24.76 13.88 12.88
N SER A 572 23.76 14.36 12.13
CA SER A 572 22.92 15.52 12.45
C SER A 572 21.50 15.27 11.93
N PHE A 573 20.52 15.20 12.84
CA PHE A 573 19.10 15.02 12.58
C PHE A 573 18.32 15.82 13.62
N ASN A 574 17.47 16.75 13.17
CA ASN A 574 16.74 17.69 14.04
C ASN A 574 17.62 18.40 15.09
N GLY A 575 18.87 18.74 14.72
CA GLY A 575 19.83 19.39 15.62
C GLY A 575 20.61 18.46 16.55
N ALA A 576 20.41 17.14 16.47
CA ALA A 576 21.05 16.15 17.33
C ALA A 576 21.74 15.02 16.55
N ASN A 577 22.55 14.19 17.21
CA ASN A 577 23.34 13.12 16.60
C ASN A 577 22.77 11.73 16.92
N ALA A 578 22.23 11.06 15.90
CA ALA A 578 21.61 9.74 16.06
C ALA A 578 22.64 8.63 16.39
N SER A 579 23.89 8.77 15.98
CA SER A 579 24.96 7.81 16.36
C SER A 579 25.28 7.89 17.85
N THR A 580 25.42 9.11 18.38
CA THR A 580 25.57 9.34 19.83
C THR A 580 24.34 8.82 20.59
N GLY A 581 23.14 9.05 20.06
CA GLY A 581 21.90 8.53 20.62
C GLY A 581 21.85 7.00 20.71
N ARG A 582 22.36 6.29 19.69
CA ARG A 582 22.48 4.83 19.72
C ARG A 582 23.45 4.36 20.80
N ASP A 583 24.57 5.05 20.95
CA ASP A 583 25.59 4.66 21.93
C ASP A 583 25.03 4.84 23.36
N LEU A 584 24.32 5.95 23.61
CA LEU A 584 23.52 6.16 24.83
C LEU A 584 22.47 5.06 25.04
N PHE A 585 21.69 4.72 24.00
CA PHE A 585 20.66 3.68 24.04
C PHE A 585 21.22 2.30 24.43
N ASN A 586 22.41 1.96 23.93
CA ASN A 586 23.09 0.70 24.21
C ASN A 586 23.86 0.71 25.54
N ASN A 587 24.13 1.89 26.09
CA ASN A 587 24.82 2.02 27.36
C ASN A 587 23.86 1.78 28.51
N HIS A 588 23.82 0.54 28.98
CA HIS A 588 22.96 0.12 30.09
C HIS A 588 23.27 0.83 31.42
N LEU A 589 24.44 1.46 31.58
CA LEU A 589 24.76 2.26 32.77
C LEU A 589 24.15 3.68 32.70
N GLU A 590 23.74 4.13 31.50
CA GLU A 590 23.24 5.49 31.27
C GLU A 590 21.73 5.55 30.97
N SER A 591 21.18 4.60 30.20
CA SER A 591 19.78 4.69 29.72
C SER A 591 18.90 3.45 29.91
N HIS A 592 19.49 2.29 30.24
CA HIS A 592 18.80 0.98 30.38
C HIS A 592 17.88 0.54 29.20
N CYS A 593 17.77 1.31 28.11
CA CYS A 593 16.75 1.12 27.06
C CYS A 593 16.90 -0.22 26.34
N VAL A 594 18.14 -0.62 26.03
CA VAL A 594 18.46 -1.86 25.32
C VAL A 594 18.07 -3.13 26.08
N VAL A 595 17.82 -3.06 27.40
CA VAL A 595 17.42 -4.21 28.22
C VAL A 595 16.04 -4.73 27.78
N CYS A 596 15.10 -3.83 27.56
CA CYS A 596 13.75 -4.16 27.09
C CYS A 596 13.62 -4.04 25.57
N HIS A 597 14.40 -3.14 24.96
CA HIS A 597 14.37 -2.89 23.52
C HIS A 597 15.67 -3.35 22.82
N PRO A 598 16.02 -4.65 22.87
CA PRO A 598 17.24 -5.13 22.25
C PRO A 598 17.21 -4.90 20.74
N LEU A 599 18.35 -4.44 20.21
CA LEU A 599 18.54 -4.33 18.77
C LEU A 599 18.64 -5.72 18.13
N PRO A 600 18.23 -5.87 16.86
CA PRO A 600 17.64 -4.85 15.99
C PRO A 600 16.09 -4.88 15.96
N ALA A 601 15.45 -5.67 16.82
CA ALA A 601 13.98 -5.70 16.92
C ALA A 601 13.41 -4.46 17.62
N GLY A 602 14.18 -3.87 18.54
CA GLY A 602 13.69 -2.80 19.41
C GLY A 602 12.58 -3.30 20.33
N THR A 603 12.56 -4.61 20.62
CA THR A 603 11.62 -5.28 21.52
C THR A 603 12.16 -6.67 21.84
N ASP A 604 11.98 -7.09 23.08
CA ASP A 604 12.23 -8.44 23.57
C ASP A 604 10.96 -9.32 23.56
N HIS A 605 9.82 -8.78 23.09
CA HIS A 605 8.49 -9.39 23.15
C HIS A 605 8.06 -9.90 24.55
N ASN A 606 8.73 -9.48 25.62
CA ASN A 606 8.42 -9.88 26.97
C ASN A 606 7.17 -9.15 27.49
N LEU A 607 6.51 -9.75 28.48
CA LEU A 607 5.40 -9.14 29.22
C LEU A 607 5.92 -8.64 30.57
N ASP A 608 6.20 -7.35 30.65
CA ASP A 608 6.75 -6.71 31.84
C ASP A 608 5.65 -6.21 32.77
N LEU A 609 6.03 -5.98 34.03
CA LEU A 609 5.10 -5.55 35.08
C LEU A 609 4.51 -4.18 34.74
N ARG A 610 3.24 -3.94 35.07
CA ARG A 610 2.55 -2.66 34.81
C ARG A 610 3.28 -1.44 35.33
N ARG A 611 3.87 -1.54 36.53
CA ARG A 611 4.68 -0.45 37.12
C ARG A 611 5.94 -0.17 36.31
N GLU A 612 6.36 -1.14 35.50
CA GLU A 612 7.59 -1.15 34.72
C GLU A 612 7.41 -0.55 33.31
N VAL A 613 6.16 -0.28 32.93
CA VAL A 613 5.76 0.23 31.61
C VAL A 613 4.76 1.40 31.74
N ASP A 614 4.70 2.02 32.93
CA ASP A 614 3.70 2.99 33.37
C ASP A 614 2.23 2.62 33.01
N GLY A 615 1.94 1.33 33.03
CA GLY A 615 0.66 0.75 32.67
C GLY A 615 -0.30 0.61 33.85
N THR A 616 -1.55 0.35 33.52
CA THR A 616 -2.60 -0.06 34.48
C THR A 616 -2.66 -1.59 34.60
N GLN A 617 -2.08 -2.27 33.62
CA GLN A 617 -1.93 -3.71 33.49
C GLN A 617 -0.55 -4.03 32.91
N ASP A 618 -0.13 -5.27 33.09
CA ASP A 618 1.13 -5.76 32.53
C ASP A 618 1.04 -5.68 31.00
N MET A 619 2.09 -5.19 30.35
CA MET A 619 2.08 -4.89 28.91
C MET A 619 3.31 -5.45 28.24
N LYS A 620 3.16 -5.84 26.97
CA LYS A 620 4.29 -6.31 26.16
C LYS A 620 5.16 -5.12 25.78
N THR A 621 6.47 -5.29 25.86
CA THR A 621 7.42 -4.30 25.34
C THR A 621 7.18 -4.07 23.85
N PRO A 622 6.82 -2.85 23.42
CA PRO A 622 6.50 -2.59 22.02
C PRO A 622 7.76 -2.44 21.15
N PRO A 623 7.67 -2.78 19.85
CA PRO A 623 8.77 -2.51 18.91
C PRO A 623 8.94 -1.01 18.67
N LEU A 624 10.19 -0.56 18.61
CA LEU A 624 10.53 0.86 18.36
C LEU A 624 10.61 1.23 16.86
N ARG A 625 10.57 0.26 15.95
CA ARG A 625 10.83 0.45 14.51
C ARG A 625 9.95 1.48 13.82
N LEU A 626 8.72 1.70 14.29
CA LEU A 626 7.75 2.62 13.69
C LEU A 626 7.44 3.85 14.54
N VAL A 627 8.25 4.11 15.55
CA VAL A 627 8.10 5.29 16.42
C VAL A 627 8.17 6.59 15.59
N TYR A 628 9.00 6.63 14.56
CA TYR A 628 9.11 7.77 13.64
C TYR A 628 7.80 8.14 12.93
N GLN A 629 6.87 7.20 12.78
CA GLN A 629 5.58 7.43 12.13
C GLN A 629 4.50 8.01 13.06
N ARG A 630 4.80 8.12 14.36
CA ARG A 630 3.84 8.53 15.41
C ARG A 630 4.35 9.67 16.29
N ALA A 631 5.63 9.98 16.20
CA ALA A 631 6.25 11.04 16.98
C ALA A 631 5.70 12.41 16.59
N GLY A 632 5.35 13.25 17.57
CA GLY A 632 5.06 14.66 17.36
C GLY A 632 3.76 14.99 16.61
N ILE A 633 2.84 14.04 16.46
CA ILE A 633 1.52 14.27 15.82
C ILE A 633 0.39 14.50 16.83
N TYR A 634 0.64 14.22 18.11
CA TYR A 634 -0.28 14.41 19.23
C TYR A 634 0.36 15.39 20.20
N ASP A 635 -0.38 16.38 20.67
CA ASP A 635 0.03 17.40 21.63
C ASP A 635 -1.15 17.68 22.58
N PRO A 636 -1.18 17.02 23.75
CA PRO A 636 -2.22 17.17 24.75
C PRO A 636 -1.97 18.36 25.70
N THR A 637 -0.97 19.20 25.46
CA THR A 637 -0.68 20.33 26.34
C THR A 637 -1.83 21.34 26.31
N PRO A 638 -2.18 22.01 27.43
CA PRO A 638 -3.25 22.99 27.44
C PRO A 638 -3.02 24.10 26.40
N GLY A 639 -3.96 24.27 25.47
CA GLY A 639 -3.87 25.20 24.34
C GLY A 639 -3.13 24.66 23.11
N GLY A 640 -2.59 23.43 23.19
CA GLY A 640 -1.91 22.76 22.09
C GLY A 640 -2.83 22.40 20.91
N VAL A 641 -2.21 22.06 19.77
CA VAL A 641 -2.91 21.64 18.55
C VAL A 641 -2.35 20.31 18.09
N SER A 642 -3.21 19.29 18.09
CA SER A 642 -2.90 17.91 17.71
C SER A 642 -3.38 17.60 16.29
N LEU A 643 -2.50 16.98 15.49
CA LEU A 643 -2.88 16.43 14.18
C LEU A 643 -3.62 15.09 14.29
N SER A 644 -3.38 14.35 15.38
CA SER A 644 -4.04 13.08 15.70
C SER A 644 -4.72 13.17 17.06
N GLY A 645 -5.80 12.41 17.26
CA GLY A 645 -6.40 12.24 18.59
C GLY A 645 -5.61 11.36 19.55
N PHE A 646 -4.58 10.64 19.06
CA PHE A 646 -3.89 9.59 19.81
C PHE A 646 -2.37 9.64 19.65
N GLY A 647 -1.67 9.43 20.76
CA GLY A 647 -0.22 9.48 20.90
C GLY A 647 0.51 8.13 20.83
N LEU A 648 1.66 8.08 21.50
CA LEU A 648 2.66 6.99 21.41
C LEU A 648 2.32 5.79 22.29
N GLY A 649 1.65 6.04 23.42
CA GLY A 649 1.27 5.07 24.43
C GLY A 649 0.32 4.02 23.89
N SER A 650 0.30 2.86 24.55
CA SER A 650 -0.52 1.72 24.10
C SER A 650 -2.01 2.07 24.03
N ASP A 651 -2.50 2.93 24.93
CA ASP A 651 -3.89 3.41 25.00
C ASP A 651 -4.13 4.71 24.23
N GLY A 652 -3.11 5.20 23.51
CA GLY A 652 -3.14 6.46 22.77
C GLY A 652 -2.82 7.67 23.63
N THR A 653 -2.43 7.51 24.89
CA THR A 653 -1.83 8.60 25.69
C THR A 653 -0.35 8.80 25.32
N ASP A 654 0.34 9.72 25.99
CA ASP A 654 1.75 10.09 25.78
C ASP A 654 2.09 10.74 24.42
N HIS A 655 2.80 11.84 24.46
CA HIS A 655 3.12 12.63 23.25
C HIS A 655 4.62 12.87 23.05
N GLU A 656 5.38 12.86 24.14
CA GLU A 656 6.84 12.96 24.07
C GLU A 656 7.46 11.56 23.98
N MET A 657 8.57 11.45 23.26
CA MET A 657 9.47 10.32 23.48
C MET A 657 9.87 10.33 24.95
N PRO A 658 9.98 9.18 25.62
CA PRO A 658 10.20 9.14 27.06
C PRO A 658 11.44 9.93 27.43
N ARG A 659 11.25 11.15 27.94
CA ARG A 659 12.30 11.95 28.58
C ARG A 659 12.67 11.40 29.95
N VAL A 660 11.80 10.57 30.53
CA VAL A 660 12.01 9.89 31.81
C VAL A 660 11.27 8.56 31.79
N HIS A 661 11.99 7.46 31.97
CA HIS A 661 11.38 6.21 32.45
C HIS A 661 11.18 6.35 33.96
N PHE A 662 10.20 5.70 34.58
CA PHE A 662 10.00 5.80 36.05
C PHE A 662 11.09 5.07 36.86
N TYR A 663 11.97 4.30 36.19
CA TYR A 663 13.25 3.95 36.77
C TYR A 663 14.12 5.19 36.71
N GLN A 664 14.79 5.49 37.81
CA GLN A 664 15.92 6.40 37.83
C GLN A 664 16.86 6.08 36.64
N LEU A 665 16.68 6.81 35.52
CA LEU A 665 17.66 6.90 34.46
C LEU A 665 18.69 7.89 35.01
N ASP A 666 19.45 7.44 36.02
CA ASP A 666 20.32 8.24 36.90
C ASP A 666 21.39 9.09 36.16
N ALA A 667 21.39 9.10 34.82
CA ALA A 667 22.37 9.76 33.98
C ALA A 667 21.84 10.51 32.74
N LEU A 668 20.52 10.49 32.45
CA LEU A 668 19.95 11.29 31.35
C LEU A 668 19.40 12.63 31.88
N GLU A 669 20.32 13.47 32.35
CA GLU A 669 19.99 14.69 33.10
C GLU A 669 20.07 15.98 32.25
N ASP A 670 20.58 15.92 31.01
CA ASP A 670 20.69 17.08 30.11
C ASP A 670 19.87 16.94 28.80
N GLY A 671 19.37 18.08 28.30
CA GLY A 671 18.57 18.16 27.07
C GLY A 671 19.25 17.57 25.83
N PRO A 672 20.55 17.87 25.57
CA PRO A 672 21.27 17.31 24.42
C PRO A 672 21.31 15.78 24.37
N GLN A 673 21.50 15.08 25.50
CA GLN A 673 21.47 13.62 25.53
C GLN A 673 20.09 13.07 25.09
N LEU A 674 19.02 13.69 25.56
CA LEU A 674 17.64 13.32 25.19
C LEU A 674 17.35 13.58 23.71
N ASP A 675 17.84 14.70 23.17
CA ASP A 675 17.69 15.03 21.76
C ASP A 675 18.45 14.02 20.87
N ASN A 676 19.66 13.61 21.29
CA ASN A 676 20.44 12.56 20.61
C ASN A 676 19.71 11.21 20.64
N LEU A 677 19.20 10.79 21.80
CA LEU A 677 18.42 9.56 21.94
C LEU A 677 17.16 9.60 21.06
N THR A 678 16.44 10.72 21.07
CA THR A 678 15.27 10.94 20.21
C THR A 678 15.64 10.84 18.73
N ALA A 679 16.74 11.45 18.30
CA ALA A 679 17.24 11.33 16.94
C ALA A 679 17.50 9.86 16.54
N PHE A 680 18.08 9.06 17.44
CA PHE A 680 18.26 7.63 17.20
C PHE A 680 16.93 6.87 17.05
N LEU A 681 15.97 7.10 17.95
CA LEU A 681 14.66 6.46 17.89
C LEU A 681 13.88 6.79 16.61
N LEU A 682 14.01 8.03 16.11
CA LEU A 682 13.42 8.43 14.84
C LEU A 682 14.15 7.82 13.63
N CYS A 683 15.42 7.43 13.79
CA CYS A 683 16.24 6.77 12.76
C CYS A 683 16.34 5.24 12.96
N PHE A 684 15.44 4.63 13.75
CA PHE A 684 15.50 3.21 14.07
C PHE A 684 15.38 2.34 12.80
N ASP A 685 16.18 1.26 12.69
CA ASP A 685 16.19 0.40 11.51
C ASP A 685 14.87 -0.38 11.40
N THR A 686 14.19 -0.29 10.26
CA THR A 686 12.95 -1.04 10.02
C THR A 686 13.20 -2.48 9.56
N GLY A 687 14.45 -2.84 9.24
CA GLY A 687 14.84 -4.11 8.63
C GLY A 687 15.03 -3.99 7.12
N THR A 688 14.36 -3.04 6.47
CA THR A 688 14.50 -2.73 5.03
C THR A 688 15.47 -1.58 4.86
N ALA A 689 16.54 -1.78 4.08
CA ALA A 689 17.56 -0.75 3.89
C ALA A 689 17.03 0.43 3.04
N PRO A 690 17.45 1.68 3.30
CA PRO A 690 17.11 2.85 2.47
C PRO A 690 17.54 2.74 1.00
N ALA A 691 18.45 1.83 0.66
CA ALA A 691 18.84 1.56 -0.71
C ALA A 691 17.76 0.82 -1.53
N VAL A 692 16.84 0.11 -0.87
CA VAL A 692 15.71 -0.56 -1.52
C VAL A 692 14.73 0.50 -2.00
N GLY A 693 14.42 0.49 -3.30
CA GLY A 693 13.56 1.48 -3.95
C GLY A 693 14.34 2.67 -4.54
N ARG A 694 15.56 2.96 -4.07
CA ARG A 694 16.36 4.05 -4.64
C ARG A 694 16.72 3.77 -6.09
N SER A 695 16.53 4.78 -6.93
CA SER A 695 16.76 4.66 -8.36
C SER A 695 17.27 5.93 -9.02
N VAL A 696 17.92 5.74 -10.16
CA VAL A 696 18.34 6.80 -11.07
C VAL A 696 18.18 6.35 -12.51
N THR A 697 17.55 7.18 -13.34
CA THR A 697 17.47 6.99 -14.79
C THR A 697 18.55 7.81 -15.47
N VAL A 698 19.25 7.19 -16.42
CA VAL A 698 20.26 7.83 -17.26
C VAL A 698 19.97 7.57 -18.74
N ASP A 699 20.31 8.54 -19.57
CA ASP A 699 20.28 8.51 -21.02
C ASP A 699 21.66 8.89 -21.61
N ASN A 700 21.77 9.02 -22.92
CA ASN A 700 23.04 9.36 -23.58
C ASN A 700 23.61 10.73 -23.18
N LEU A 701 22.78 11.65 -22.68
CA LEU A 701 23.18 12.98 -22.24
C LEU A 701 23.60 13.01 -20.76
N SER A 702 22.90 12.24 -19.93
CA SER A 702 23.04 12.25 -18.47
C SER A 702 23.93 11.13 -17.91
N ARG A 703 24.33 10.14 -18.72
CA ARG A 703 25.17 9.00 -18.28
C ARG A 703 26.46 9.36 -17.57
N ASN A 704 27.03 10.55 -17.84
CA ASN A 704 28.27 11.04 -17.23
C ASN A 704 28.02 12.12 -16.14
N SER A 705 26.77 12.35 -15.75
CA SER A 705 26.42 13.27 -14.67
C SER A 705 27.05 12.83 -13.35
N ALA A 706 27.69 13.76 -12.64
CA ALA A 706 28.27 13.49 -11.32
C ALA A 706 27.24 12.96 -10.32
N LEU A 707 26.00 13.47 -10.36
CA LEU A 707 24.91 13.02 -9.49
C LEU A 707 24.50 11.59 -9.81
N ALA A 708 24.36 11.25 -11.09
CA ALA A 708 24.00 9.90 -11.51
C ALA A 708 25.09 8.89 -11.15
N LEU A 709 26.35 9.23 -11.41
CA LEU A 709 27.48 8.36 -11.07
C LEU A 709 27.64 8.16 -9.56
N ALA A 710 27.35 9.18 -8.76
CA ALA A 710 27.36 9.07 -7.29
C ALA A 710 26.27 8.12 -6.78
N GLU A 711 25.05 8.23 -7.32
CA GLU A 711 23.94 7.34 -6.95
C GLU A 711 24.21 5.89 -7.39
N ILE A 712 24.75 5.67 -8.60
CA ILE A 712 25.14 4.32 -9.04
C ILE A 712 26.24 3.75 -8.13
N THR A 713 27.26 4.55 -7.77
CA THR A 713 28.30 4.11 -6.83
C THR A 713 27.74 3.75 -5.46
N LEU A 714 26.80 4.56 -4.94
CA LEU A 714 26.11 4.24 -3.71
C LEU A 714 25.43 2.87 -3.82
N LEU A 715 24.59 2.66 -4.84
CA LEU A 715 23.82 1.43 -5.02
C LEU A 715 24.74 0.20 -5.18
N GLU A 716 25.81 0.28 -5.96
CA GLU A 716 26.80 -0.80 -6.09
C GLU A 716 27.45 -1.13 -4.73
N GLY A 717 27.76 -0.12 -3.93
CA GLY A 717 28.30 -0.29 -2.58
C GLY A 717 27.30 -0.98 -1.62
N GLN A 718 26.01 -0.69 -1.78
CA GLN A 718 24.95 -1.31 -0.97
C GLN A 718 24.71 -2.79 -1.29
N VAL A 719 25.03 -3.22 -2.52
CA VAL A 719 25.06 -4.66 -2.86
C VAL A 719 26.16 -5.37 -2.08
N ALA A 720 27.36 -4.79 -1.99
CA ALA A 720 28.47 -5.38 -1.22
C ALA A 720 28.15 -5.48 0.29
N ALA A 721 27.32 -4.57 0.80
CA ALA A 721 26.82 -4.58 2.18
C ALA A 721 25.60 -5.50 2.40
N ASN A 722 25.13 -6.21 1.37
CA ASN A 722 23.92 -7.04 1.39
C ASN A 722 22.65 -6.25 1.83
N ASN A 723 22.61 -4.96 1.53
CA ASN A 723 21.47 -4.08 1.83
C ASN A 723 20.41 -4.09 0.71
N CYS A 724 20.81 -4.40 -0.52
CA CYS A 724 19.93 -4.57 -1.68
C CYS A 724 20.58 -5.51 -2.71
N ASP A 725 19.80 -6.02 -3.66
CA ASP A 725 20.30 -6.35 -4.99
C ASP A 725 20.24 -5.08 -5.86
N LEU A 726 21.04 -4.98 -6.92
CA LEU A 726 20.97 -3.88 -7.89
C LEU A 726 20.63 -4.43 -9.27
N VAL A 727 19.57 -3.89 -9.86
CA VAL A 727 19.13 -4.21 -11.23
C VAL A 727 19.17 -2.97 -12.10
N VAL A 728 19.32 -3.17 -13.40
CA VAL A 728 19.25 -2.13 -14.43
C VAL A 728 18.22 -2.54 -15.45
N ARG A 729 17.25 -1.67 -15.75
CA ARG A 729 16.17 -1.95 -16.70
C ARG A 729 15.95 -0.75 -17.62
N GLY A 730 15.68 -0.99 -18.89
CA GLY A 730 15.40 0.08 -19.83
C GLY A 730 15.43 -0.37 -21.28
N ARG A 731 15.79 0.54 -22.20
CA ARG A 731 15.97 0.23 -23.62
C ARG A 731 17.33 0.68 -24.13
N ILE A 732 17.94 -0.18 -24.95
CA ILE A 732 19.17 0.08 -25.69
C ILE A 732 18.94 -0.33 -27.14
N GLY A 733 19.22 0.56 -28.10
CA GLY A 733 19.05 0.27 -29.53
C GLY A 733 17.62 -0.11 -29.91
N GLY A 734 16.63 0.41 -29.17
CA GLY A 734 15.23 0.07 -29.37
C GLY A 734 14.82 -1.33 -28.90
N LEU A 735 15.61 -2.02 -28.09
CA LEU A 735 15.26 -3.30 -27.46
C LEU A 735 15.13 -3.12 -25.95
N GLY A 736 14.13 -3.76 -25.32
CA GLY A 736 14.05 -3.87 -23.86
C GLY A 736 15.22 -4.70 -23.35
N ARG A 737 16.00 -4.16 -22.41
CA ARG A 737 17.20 -4.81 -21.86
C ARG A 737 17.18 -4.77 -20.34
N ARG A 738 17.69 -5.83 -19.73
CA ARG A 738 17.87 -5.92 -18.27
C ARG A 738 19.26 -6.41 -17.90
N PHE A 739 19.72 -5.95 -16.74
CA PHE A 739 20.98 -6.37 -16.18
C PHE A 739 20.87 -6.53 -14.67
N ARG A 740 21.63 -7.47 -14.12
CA ARG A 740 21.84 -7.62 -12.67
C ARG A 740 23.29 -7.29 -12.33
N TYR A 741 23.50 -6.46 -11.33
CA TYR A 741 24.85 -6.19 -10.83
C TYR A 741 25.37 -7.39 -10.02
N VAL A 742 26.47 -7.97 -10.49
CA VAL A 742 27.25 -9.01 -9.82
C VAL A 742 28.68 -8.50 -9.76
N ALA A 743 29.06 -7.97 -8.61
CA ALA A 743 30.28 -7.17 -8.47
C ALA A 743 31.52 -7.83 -9.11
N PRO A 744 32.31 -7.10 -9.92
CA PRO A 744 32.18 -5.66 -10.22
C PRO A 744 31.41 -5.34 -11.52
N ASN A 745 30.67 -6.30 -12.09
CA ASN A 745 30.10 -6.18 -13.44
C ASN A 745 28.56 -6.31 -13.46
N TYR A 746 27.97 -5.95 -14.60
CA TYR A 746 26.56 -6.09 -14.90
C TYR A 746 26.34 -7.29 -15.81
N GLN A 747 25.64 -8.30 -15.30
CA GLN A 747 25.26 -9.50 -16.01
C GLN A 747 24.01 -9.22 -16.85
N SER A 748 24.11 -9.46 -18.15
CA SER A 748 23.03 -9.27 -19.12
C SER A 748 21.90 -10.31 -18.97
N ASP A 749 20.69 -9.90 -19.35
CA ASP A 749 19.53 -10.75 -19.61
C ASP A 749 19.69 -11.71 -20.81
N ARG A 750 20.86 -11.73 -21.45
CA ARG A 750 21.23 -12.67 -22.52
C ARG A 750 22.47 -13.46 -22.10
N SER A 751 22.39 -14.79 -22.09
CA SER A 751 23.48 -15.69 -21.63
C SER A 751 24.73 -15.66 -22.51
N SER A 752 24.56 -15.36 -23.80
CA SER A 752 25.67 -15.25 -24.76
C SER A 752 26.46 -13.95 -24.65
N GLU A 753 25.96 -12.95 -23.92
CA GLU A 753 26.67 -11.69 -23.72
C GLU A 753 27.57 -11.74 -22.48
N ALA A 754 28.79 -11.21 -22.62
CA ALA A 754 29.72 -11.08 -21.52
C ALA A 754 29.23 -10.02 -20.50
N PRO A 755 29.51 -10.19 -19.20
CA PRO A 755 29.26 -9.15 -18.21
C PRO A 755 29.97 -7.85 -18.56
N LEU A 756 29.27 -6.72 -18.37
CA LEU A 756 29.77 -5.39 -18.71
C LEU A 756 30.26 -4.64 -17.47
N SER A 757 31.34 -3.87 -17.59
CA SER A 757 31.66 -2.87 -16.57
C SER A 757 30.61 -1.74 -16.58
N ARG A 758 30.54 -0.94 -15.51
CA ARG A 758 29.67 0.24 -15.48
C ARG A 758 29.87 1.15 -16.70
N THR A 759 31.13 1.47 -17.00
CA THR A 759 31.49 2.33 -18.14
C THR A 759 31.00 1.72 -19.45
N ALA A 760 31.26 0.43 -19.68
CA ALA A 760 30.84 -0.24 -20.91
C ALA A 760 29.31 -0.26 -21.06
N LEU A 761 28.57 -0.49 -19.96
CA LEU A 761 27.10 -0.45 -19.97
C LEU A 761 26.56 0.94 -20.32
N LEU A 762 27.11 1.99 -19.71
CA LEU A 762 26.69 3.37 -19.99
C LEU A 762 27.07 3.81 -21.41
N ASP A 763 28.19 3.32 -21.93
CA ASP A 763 28.65 3.64 -23.29
C ASP A 763 27.70 3.10 -24.38
N LEU A 764 26.88 2.08 -24.08
CA LEU A 764 25.86 1.56 -24.99
C LEU A 764 24.73 2.55 -25.29
N LEU A 765 24.48 3.53 -24.40
CA LEU A 765 23.34 4.45 -24.53
C LEU A 765 23.51 5.39 -25.73
N ALA A 766 22.66 5.23 -26.74
CA ALA A 766 22.53 6.16 -27.86
C ALA A 766 21.35 7.13 -27.65
N ALA A 767 21.16 8.05 -28.60
CA ALA A 767 20.02 8.96 -28.58
C ALA A 767 18.71 8.17 -28.62
N GLY A 768 17.82 8.41 -27.65
CA GLY A 768 16.56 7.69 -27.52
C GLY A 768 16.62 6.44 -26.62
N ASP A 769 17.78 6.11 -26.06
CA ASP A 769 17.94 5.05 -25.07
C ASP A 769 17.86 5.59 -23.63
N SER A 770 17.52 4.71 -22.69
CA SER A 770 17.69 4.99 -21.26
C SER A 770 17.78 3.70 -20.45
N LEU A 771 18.45 3.81 -19.31
CA LEU A 771 18.56 2.76 -18.31
C LEU A 771 18.22 3.33 -16.93
N THR A 772 17.43 2.60 -16.17
CA THR A 772 17.14 2.88 -14.76
C THR A 772 17.88 1.88 -13.88
N PHE A 773 18.79 2.39 -13.06
CA PHE A 773 19.44 1.65 -11.98
C PHE A 773 18.52 1.69 -10.77
N LEU A 774 18.22 0.53 -10.18
CA LEU A 774 17.28 0.41 -9.06
C LEU A 774 17.81 -0.58 -8.02
N GLY A 775 17.91 -0.12 -6.78
CA GLY A 775 18.10 -1.00 -5.63
C GLY A 775 16.80 -1.76 -5.33
N VAL A 776 16.87 -3.08 -5.25
CA VAL A 776 15.72 -3.95 -4.98
C VAL A 776 15.97 -4.80 -3.73
N PRO A 777 14.93 -5.34 -3.07
CA PRO A 777 15.11 -6.18 -1.89
C PRO A 777 16.10 -7.32 -2.19
N PRO A 778 17.02 -7.67 -1.26
CA PRO A 778 17.91 -8.81 -1.44
C PRO A 778 17.13 -10.08 -1.79
N GLY A 779 17.60 -10.80 -2.81
CA GLY A 779 16.94 -11.99 -3.36
C GLY A 779 16.02 -11.70 -4.57
N SER A 780 15.66 -10.45 -4.82
CA SER A 780 14.79 -10.06 -5.94
C SER A 780 15.56 -9.76 -7.24
N GLY A 781 16.90 -9.72 -7.18
CA GLY A 781 17.75 -9.27 -8.29
C GLY A 781 17.69 -10.13 -9.55
N THR A 782 17.53 -11.46 -9.43
CA THR A 782 17.40 -12.35 -10.60
C THR A 782 16.12 -12.03 -11.36
N ARG A 783 14.99 -11.97 -10.64
CA ARG A 783 13.66 -11.72 -11.22
C ARG A 783 13.59 -10.39 -11.94
N LEU A 784 14.03 -9.32 -11.26
CA LEU A 784 13.95 -7.97 -11.81
C LEU A 784 15.13 -7.63 -12.76
N GLY A 785 16.17 -8.46 -12.82
CA GLY A 785 17.42 -8.15 -13.50
C GLY A 785 17.74 -9.03 -14.71
N GLY A 786 17.02 -10.12 -14.97
CA GLY A 786 17.27 -10.89 -16.19
C GLY A 786 16.49 -12.20 -16.40
N ASP A 787 15.64 -12.65 -15.47
CA ASP A 787 14.77 -13.83 -15.63
C ASP A 787 13.43 -13.52 -14.93
N ARG A 788 12.52 -12.88 -15.66
CA ARG A 788 11.32 -12.22 -15.14
C ARG A 788 10.34 -13.21 -14.52
N ASP A 789 10.13 -14.34 -15.18
CA ASP A 789 9.16 -15.36 -14.80
C ASP A 789 9.76 -16.45 -13.90
N GLY A 790 11.10 -16.49 -13.78
CA GLY A 790 11.83 -17.36 -12.87
C GLY A 790 11.93 -18.79 -13.37
N ASP A 791 11.81 -19.01 -14.68
CA ASP A 791 11.88 -20.35 -15.30
C ASP A 791 13.33 -20.85 -15.46
N GLY A 792 14.32 -19.99 -15.18
CA GLY A 792 15.75 -20.29 -15.28
C GLY A 792 16.35 -19.98 -16.65
N ILE A 793 15.55 -19.52 -17.61
CA ILE A 793 15.97 -19.00 -18.91
C ILE A 793 16.01 -17.47 -18.77
N ARG A 794 17.08 -16.86 -19.29
CA ARG A 794 17.13 -15.40 -19.26
C ARG A 794 16.16 -14.81 -20.27
N ASP A 795 15.57 -13.69 -19.92
CA ASP A 795 14.54 -12.95 -20.67
C ASP A 795 14.84 -12.82 -22.18
N SER A 796 16.09 -12.51 -22.54
CA SER A 796 16.51 -12.32 -23.94
C SER A 796 16.89 -13.62 -24.68
N ASP A 797 16.99 -14.75 -23.96
CA ASP A 797 17.24 -16.09 -24.50
C ASP A 797 15.96 -16.91 -24.69
N GLU A 798 14.82 -16.42 -24.21
CA GLU A 798 13.53 -17.07 -24.39
C GLU A 798 13.19 -17.32 -25.87
N ALA A 799 12.55 -18.46 -26.13
CA ALA A 799 12.22 -18.87 -27.49
C ALA A 799 11.14 -17.97 -28.10
N LEU A 800 11.40 -17.47 -29.31
CA LEU A 800 10.38 -16.74 -30.06
C LEU A 800 9.20 -17.67 -30.42
N PRO A 801 7.95 -17.19 -30.33
CA PRO A 801 6.80 -17.97 -30.76
C PRO A 801 6.87 -18.21 -32.27
N TRP A 802 6.42 -19.39 -32.71
CA TRP A 802 6.24 -19.63 -34.14
C TRP A 802 5.07 -18.79 -34.67
N THR A 803 5.16 -18.39 -35.94
CA THR A 803 4.07 -17.72 -36.66
C THR A 803 3.82 -18.39 -37.99
N LEU A 804 2.55 -18.53 -38.37
CA LEU A 804 2.15 -19.17 -39.61
C LEU A 804 1.19 -18.27 -40.39
N LEU A 805 1.46 -18.07 -41.67
CA LEU A 805 0.60 -17.29 -42.57
C LEU A 805 0.07 -18.23 -43.66
N GLN A 806 -1.24 -18.49 -43.65
CA GLN A 806 -1.90 -19.44 -44.53
C GLN A 806 -2.93 -18.76 -45.44
N PRO A 807 -2.81 -18.88 -46.78
CA PRO A 807 -3.86 -18.42 -47.68
C PRO A 807 -5.07 -19.38 -47.68
N ALA A 808 -6.27 -18.83 -47.80
CA ALA A 808 -7.53 -19.55 -48.01
C ALA A 808 -8.40 -18.79 -49.03
N PRO A 809 -9.45 -19.41 -49.63
CA PRO A 809 -10.32 -18.71 -50.58
C PRO A 809 -10.92 -17.43 -49.97
N GLY A 810 -10.55 -16.27 -50.50
CA GLY A 810 -11.04 -14.96 -50.05
C GLY A 810 -10.45 -14.45 -48.72
N GLN A 811 -9.48 -15.14 -48.11
CA GLN A 811 -8.81 -14.65 -46.89
C GLN A 811 -7.37 -15.13 -46.72
N LEU A 812 -6.64 -14.49 -45.82
CA LEU A 812 -5.31 -14.85 -45.34
C LEU A 812 -5.39 -15.00 -43.82
N THR A 813 -4.99 -16.15 -43.29
CA THR A 813 -5.05 -16.41 -41.85
C THR A 813 -3.65 -16.36 -41.25
N PHE A 814 -3.42 -15.45 -40.29
CA PHE A 814 -2.21 -15.36 -39.48
C PHE A 814 -2.41 -16.09 -38.14
N GLN A 815 -1.51 -17.00 -37.79
CA GLN A 815 -1.64 -17.89 -36.63
C GLN A 815 -0.38 -17.91 -35.76
N TRP A 816 -0.59 -18.10 -34.45
CA TRP A 816 0.47 -18.26 -33.46
C TRP A 816 0.00 -19.06 -32.23
N PRO A 817 0.88 -19.51 -31.32
CA PRO A 817 0.46 -20.28 -30.14
C PRO A 817 -0.54 -19.55 -29.25
N ALA A 818 -1.48 -20.29 -28.68
CA ALA A 818 -2.31 -19.79 -27.57
C ALA A 818 -1.49 -19.75 -26.26
N GLY A 819 -1.91 -18.91 -25.31
CA GLY A 819 -1.26 -18.75 -23.99
C GLY A 819 0.02 -17.90 -23.97
N MET A 820 0.32 -17.21 -25.08
CA MET A 820 1.42 -16.25 -25.20
C MET A 820 0.90 -14.84 -24.88
N ASP A 821 0.57 -14.59 -23.62
CA ASP A 821 -0.11 -13.36 -23.18
C ASP A 821 0.80 -12.11 -23.21
N ASP A 822 2.12 -12.30 -23.37
CA ASP A 822 3.12 -11.25 -23.58
C ASP A 822 3.37 -10.92 -25.06
N TRP A 823 2.60 -11.51 -26.00
CA TRP A 823 2.70 -11.23 -27.44
C TRP A 823 1.39 -10.76 -28.02
N PHE A 824 1.45 -9.70 -28.83
CA PHE A 824 0.29 -9.21 -29.56
C PHE A 824 0.57 -9.02 -31.06
N PRO A 825 -0.44 -9.23 -31.92
CA PRO A 825 -0.31 -9.07 -33.36
C PRO A 825 -0.31 -7.60 -33.78
N GLN A 826 0.51 -7.27 -34.78
CA GLN A 826 0.55 -5.96 -35.43
C GLN A 826 0.55 -6.11 -36.95
N THR A 827 0.11 -5.05 -37.63
CA THR A 827 0.16 -4.94 -39.10
C THR A 827 0.67 -3.59 -39.56
N THR A 828 1.14 -3.52 -40.80
CA THR A 828 1.54 -2.28 -41.48
C THR A 828 1.46 -2.43 -43.01
N SER A 829 1.39 -1.31 -43.73
CA SER A 829 1.54 -1.26 -45.20
C SER A 829 2.97 -1.51 -45.66
N SER A 830 3.96 -1.12 -44.86
CA SER A 830 5.38 -1.23 -45.17
C SER A 830 6.18 -1.49 -43.90
N PRO A 831 7.21 -2.35 -43.90
CA PRO A 831 8.03 -2.59 -42.72
C PRO A 831 8.80 -1.35 -42.23
N ALA A 832 8.96 -0.35 -43.11
CA ALA A 832 9.57 0.94 -42.79
C ALA A 832 8.59 1.94 -42.15
N ASP A 833 7.29 1.69 -42.25
CA ASP A 833 6.25 2.53 -41.64
C ASP A 833 6.02 2.13 -40.17
N GLY A 834 5.22 2.94 -39.46
CA GLY A 834 4.71 2.57 -38.15
C GLY A 834 3.91 1.27 -38.19
N TRP A 835 3.97 0.51 -37.08
CA TRP A 835 3.20 -0.72 -36.89
C TRP A 835 1.97 -0.44 -36.03
N THR A 836 0.80 -0.83 -36.50
CA THR A 836 -0.46 -0.67 -35.76
C THR A 836 -0.85 -2.00 -35.11
N PRO A 837 -1.22 -2.01 -33.81
CA PRO A 837 -1.80 -3.18 -33.17
C PRO A 837 -3.03 -3.68 -33.94
N TRP A 838 -3.17 -5.00 -34.03
CA TRP A 838 -4.35 -5.60 -34.62
C TRP A 838 -5.44 -5.76 -33.55
N THR A 839 -6.45 -4.90 -33.61
CA THR A 839 -7.40 -4.76 -32.51
C THR A 839 -8.58 -5.73 -32.58
N THR A 840 -8.80 -6.42 -33.70
CA THR A 840 -9.81 -7.48 -33.80
C THR A 840 -9.41 -8.68 -32.93
N PRO A 841 -10.32 -9.21 -32.09
CA PRO A 841 -10.02 -10.39 -31.27
C PRO A 841 -9.62 -11.60 -32.11
N PRO A 842 -8.54 -12.32 -31.75
CA PRO A 842 -8.20 -13.57 -32.42
C PRO A 842 -9.21 -14.67 -32.12
N ARG A 843 -9.45 -15.53 -33.10
CA ARG A 843 -10.15 -16.80 -32.91
C ARG A 843 -9.17 -17.80 -32.30
N THR A 844 -9.64 -18.68 -31.40
CA THR A 844 -8.82 -19.78 -30.85
C THR A 844 -9.34 -21.12 -31.35
N ASN A 845 -8.43 -22.06 -31.64
CA ASN A 845 -8.74 -23.47 -31.85
C ASN A 845 -8.24 -24.36 -30.70
N GLY A 846 -7.93 -23.76 -29.55
CA GLY A 846 -7.35 -24.41 -28.38
C GLY A 846 -5.82 -24.39 -28.35
N ALA A 847 -5.16 -24.66 -29.48
CA ALA A 847 -3.69 -24.69 -29.57
C ALA A 847 -3.08 -23.39 -30.13
N SER A 848 -3.83 -22.67 -30.96
CA SER A 848 -3.38 -21.48 -31.66
C SER A 848 -4.44 -20.38 -31.66
N LEU A 849 -3.95 -19.14 -31.68
CA LEU A 849 -4.70 -17.93 -31.97
C LEU A 849 -4.62 -17.64 -33.47
N GLN A 850 -5.71 -17.14 -34.05
CA GLN A 850 -5.87 -16.95 -35.49
C GLN A 850 -6.54 -15.61 -35.81
N LEU A 851 -5.99 -14.88 -36.78
CA LEU A 851 -6.56 -13.67 -37.34
C LEU A 851 -6.74 -13.81 -38.84
N ASP A 852 -7.95 -13.50 -39.31
CA ASP A 852 -8.27 -13.53 -40.74
C ASP A 852 -8.24 -12.13 -41.35
N TRP A 853 -7.56 -12.01 -42.47
CA TRP A 853 -7.54 -10.82 -43.32
C TRP A 853 -8.26 -11.11 -44.65
N PRO A 854 -9.24 -10.30 -45.07
CA PRO A 854 -9.91 -10.51 -46.36
C PRO A 854 -8.95 -10.34 -47.53
N THR A 855 -8.87 -11.32 -48.44
CA THR A 855 -8.10 -11.20 -49.69
C THR A 855 -9.03 -10.70 -50.79
N GLY A 856 -8.87 -9.43 -51.16
CA GLY A 856 -9.76 -8.70 -52.08
C GLY A 856 -9.56 -7.19 -52.06
N THR A 857 -8.88 -6.67 -51.03
CA THR A 857 -8.31 -5.32 -51.03
C THR A 857 -7.01 -5.32 -51.82
N ALA A 858 -6.73 -4.29 -52.64
CA ALA A 858 -5.47 -4.18 -53.40
C ALA A 858 -4.23 -3.89 -52.51
N ASP A 859 -4.37 -4.04 -51.19
CA ASP A 859 -3.40 -3.59 -50.20
C ASP A 859 -2.43 -4.72 -49.82
N ARG A 860 -1.15 -4.52 -50.13
CA ARG A 860 -0.07 -5.31 -49.53
C ARG A 860 0.02 -4.97 -48.04
N ARG A 861 0.12 -6.00 -47.20
CA ARG A 861 0.27 -5.86 -45.75
C ARG A 861 1.37 -6.75 -45.21
N PHE A 862 2.00 -6.29 -44.14
CA PHE A 862 2.96 -7.04 -43.34
C PHE A 862 2.34 -7.34 -41.98
N PHE A 863 2.75 -8.45 -41.38
CA PHE A 863 2.26 -8.95 -40.10
C PHE A 863 3.44 -9.31 -39.23
N ARG A 864 3.33 -9.06 -37.92
CA ARG A 864 4.29 -9.56 -36.93
C ARG A 864 3.59 -9.82 -35.61
N LEU A 865 4.22 -10.65 -34.78
CA LEU A 865 3.99 -10.61 -33.34
C LEU A 865 4.99 -9.67 -32.69
N HIS A 866 4.54 -9.00 -31.66
CA HIS A 866 5.36 -8.07 -30.90
C HIS A 866 5.25 -8.38 -29.42
N ARG A 867 6.40 -8.50 -28.75
CA ARG A 867 6.48 -8.70 -27.31
C ARG A 867 6.09 -7.41 -26.59
N THR A 868 5.38 -7.54 -25.46
CA THR A 868 4.88 -6.39 -24.69
C THR A 868 5.99 -5.68 -23.92
N TRP A 869 7.02 -6.40 -23.48
CA TRP A 869 8.08 -5.88 -22.60
C TRP A 869 9.47 -5.78 -23.26
#